data_AF-A0A9P5L2Q0-F1
#
_entry.id   AF-A0A9P5L2Q0-F1
#
_cell.length_a   1.000
_cell.length_b   1.000
_cell.length_c   1.000
_cell.angle_alpha   90.00
_cell.angle_beta   90.00
_cell.angle_gamma   90.00
#
_symmetry.space_group_name_H-M   'P 1'
#
loop_
_entity.id
_entity.type
_entity.pdbx_description
1 polymer ?
#
loop_
_entity_poly.entity_id
_entity_poly.type
_entity_poly.pdbx_seq_one_letter_code
_entity_poly.pdbx_strand_id
1 'polypeptide(L)'
;MVPYLLLPLFLSRVLVTAADISPVEDYNVLQYINPLIGSANGGNVFPGASLPYGMAKAVADTDSESNQGGFAYEGGSVTGFSSMHDSGTGGNPSLGNFPLFPYAKCAGDDVNGCVYPKNQRKTKYKPESVQAHPGYFAIELASGVRVDMTTAHHTSLFRFQFPHDNSTSPLILLDLTDLSNSRQDNATISVDNTTGRMTGDARFAPSFGSGTYVLHFCADFKSPAAQRDSGIFVNSRASAGVHDLKISRSINGYPLPGGGFVRFKSAPDNTVLARVGVSFISTEQACAHAESEIPHFDFNATRQTAIEQWTDKMRPIRVSRTNIDAFVLSNFYSGIYRTMINPQNYTGENPLWQSSEPYFDSFYCLWDSFRSQIPFLTIFDPSSVMQMVRSLIDTQRHLGWLPDCRMSLCKGHTQGGSNADNVLADVYLKGLRDGIDWDAGYAAVQKDAEEEPYDWSSEGRGGLRSWKDLHYIPVEDFDYEGFGTMTRSISRTLEYSYNDFAIAQMARGLNKTTDAKRYETRSRYWQNLFKEDQASLWQGKDTGFTGFFQPKYLNGTWGVQDPLTCSNIDQSGHACSLQNTAGETFESSIWEYQFFVPHDMQTLISLLGGPTNFVARLDYLHDQNITYIGNEPAFLTVFQYHYAGRPAKSTSRVRTYIPDYFSPTPAGLPGNDDSGAMGSFVAMAMMGLFPNPGQSVYLLTVPFFESVSIVSPLTGKTATLKTVNWAQYNTANATGAAAGGNGFIQSATLDGKPYTKNWIGHDFFTEGRELILVLGKEESEWGTKPEDLPPSLAPEAEVRGDDGTVRDPMWASVVGVGEFGDFDGLRSKRALPS
;
A
#
# COMPACT_ATOMS: atom_id res chain seq x y z
N MET A 1 -5.35 63.55 -63.14
CA MET A 1 -4.71 62.45 -63.90
C MET A 1 -3.34 62.20 -63.31
N VAL A 2 -3.13 61.11 -62.56
CA VAL A 2 -1.88 60.32 -62.50
C VAL A 2 -2.23 58.99 -61.80
N PRO A 3 -2.01 57.80 -62.40
CA PRO A 3 -2.25 56.52 -61.75
C PRO A 3 -0.98 55.95 -61.08
N TYR A 4 -1.25 55.02 -60.17
CA TYR A 4 -0.38 54.40 -59.16
C TYR A 4 0.77 53.54 -59.70
N LEU A 5 1.89 53.52 -58.96
CA LEU A 5 2.91 52.48 -58.99
C LEU A 5 2.89 51.70 -57.67
N LEU A 6 2.82 50.37 -57.76
CA LEU A 6 2.86 49.39 -56.68
C LEU A 6 4.31 49.04 -56.31
N LEU A 7 4.61 48.92 -55.00
CA LEU A 7 5.81 48.28 -54.46
C LEU A 7 5.38 47.20 -53.44
N PRO A 8 5.90 45.96 -53.49
CA PRO A 8 5.51 44.91 -52.55
C PRO A 8 6.36 44.96 -51.27
N LEU A 9 5.70 44.89 -50.12
CA LEU A 9 6.31 44.62 -48.81
C LEU A 9 6.43 43.10 -48.60
N PHE A 10 7.64 42.64 -48.28
CA PHE A 10 7.91 41.29 -47.80
C PHE A 10 7.36 41.12 -46.36
N LEU A 11 6.43 40.17 -46.17
CA LEU A 11 6.07 39.63 -44.86
C LEU A 11 6.79 38.29 -44.66
N SER A 12 7.66 38.22 -43.65
CA SER A 12 8.21 36.97 -43.15
C SER A 12 7.15 36.23 -42.32
N ARG A 13 6.74 35.04 -42.75
CA ARG A 13 5.88 34.13 -41.98
C ARG A 13 6.76 33.22 -41.11
N VAL A 14 6.68 33.38 -39.80
CA VAL A 14 7.13 32.36 -38.84
C VAL A 14 6.11 31.22 -38.88
N LEU A 15 6.52 30.06 -39.39
CA LEU A 15 5.76 28.82 -39.30
C LEU A 15 5.86 28.30 -37.86
N VAL A 16 4.75 28.30 -37.14
CA VAL A 16 4.55 27.48 -35.94
C VAL A 16 4.35 26.05 -36.43
N THR A 17 5.37 25.21 -36.33
CA THR A 17 5.24 23.77 -36.51
C THR A 17 4.45 23.22 -35.33
N ALA A 18 3.32 22.56 -35.61
CA ALA A 18 2.61 21.75 -34.63
C ALA A 18 3.60 20.75 -34.01
N ALA A 19 3.68 20.71 -32.68
CA ALA A 19 4.50 19.75 -31.97
C ALA A 19 3.98 18.34 -32.31
N ASP A 20 4.86 17.52 -32.89
CA ASP A 20 4.63 16.08 -33.01
C ASP A 20 4.47 15.53 -31.58
N ILE A 21 3.27 15.04 -31.28
CA ILE A 21 3.01 14.23 -30.09
C ILE A 21 3.77 12.93 -30.34
N SER A 22 4.98 12.81 -29.78
CA SER A 22 5.72 11.54 -29.81
C SER A 22 4.81 10.42 -29.31
N PRO A 23 4.65 9.32 -30.07
CA PRO A 23 3.87 8.20 -29.59
C PRO A 23 4.48 7.70 -28.29
N VAL A 24 3.64 7.49 -27.28
CA VAL A 24 3.99 6.82 -26.02
C VAL A 24 4.82 5.58 -26.38
N GLU A 25 6.06 5.48 -25.89
CA GLU A 25 6.90 4.32 -26.20
C GLU A 25 6.18 3.04 -25.73
N ASP A 26 5.77 2.22 -26.69
CA ASP A 26 5.12 0.96 -26.40
C ASP A 26 6.18 -0.13 -26.23
N TYR A 27 6.58 -0.34 -24.98
CA TYR A 27 7.47 -1.44 -24.58
C TYR A 27 6.83 -2.28 -23.49
N ASN A 28 7.24 -3.56 -23.42
CA ASN A 28 6.79 -4.45 -22.37
C ASN A 28 7.40 -4.04 -21.02
N VAL A 29 6.57 -3.44 -20.16
CA VAL A 29 6.96 -3.00 -18.81
C VAL A 29 7.20 -4.17 -17.85
N LEU A 30 6.58 -5.33 -18.08
CA LEU A 30 6.68 -6.48 -17.18
C LEU A 30 8.10 -7.03 -17.10
N GLN A 31 8.94 -6.79 -18.11
CA GLN A 31 10.37 -7.20 -18.09
C GLN A 31 11.18 -6.49 -16.98
N TYR A 32 10.69 -5.36 -16.48
CA TYR A 32 11.31 -4.60 -15.40
C TYR A 32 10.71 -4.93 -14.03
N ILE A 33 9.66 -5.74 -13.96
CA ILE A 33 9.02 -6.07 -12.69
C ILE A 33 9.74 -7.27 -12.06
N ASN A 34 10.29 -7.05 -10.88
CA ASN A 34 10.88 -8.08 -10.03
C ASN A 34 10.09 -8.20 -8.72
N PRO A 35 9.18 -9.19 -8.61
CA PRO A 35 8.42 -9.44 -7.39
C PRO A 35 9.27 -9.80 -6.17
N LEU A 36 10.55 -10.17 -6.34
CA LEU A 36 11.43 -10.49 -5.22
C LEU A 36 11.90 -9.25 -4.44
N ILE A 37 11.78 -8.03 -4.98
CA ILE A 37 12.24 -6.82 -4.28
C ILE A 37 11.43 -6.64 -3.00
N GLY A 38 12.10 -6.77 -1.85
CA GLY A 38 11.49 -6.76 -0.52
C GLY A 38 11.25 -8.14 0.10
N SER A 39 11.63 -9.23 -0.58
CA SER A 39 11.52 -10.60 -0.02
C SER A 39 12.68 -10.97 0.92
N ALA A 40 13.53 -10.02 1.29
CA ALA A 40 14.55 -10.14 2.33
C ALA A 40 14.68 -8.80 3.07
N ASN A 41 15.44 -8.79 4.18
CA ASN A 41 15.68 -7.61 5.02
C ASN A 41 14.38 -6.99 5.60
N GLY A 42 13.40 -7.82 5.97
CA GLY A 42 12.16 -7.36 6.61
C GLY A 42 11.18 -6.62 5.70
N GLY A 43 11.36 -6.65 4.38
CA GLY A 43 10.44 -6.02 3.43
C GLY A 43 9.13 -6.76 3.19
N ASN A 44 9.00 -7.98 3.72
CA ASN A 44 7.76 -8.73 3.92
C ASN A 44 6.80 -8.86 2.72
N VAL A 45 7.28 -8.59 1.49
CA VAL A 45 6.45 -8.61 0.27
C VAL A 45 5.99 -10.03 -0.06
N PHE A 46 4.89 -10.14 -0.82
CA PHE A 46 4.51 -11.37 -1.50
C PHE A 46 5.20 -11.44 -2.88
N PRO A 47 6.13 -12.39 -3.11
CA PRO A 47 6.84 -12.51 -4.40
C PRO A 47 6.20 -13.55 -5.34
N GLY A 48 5.13 -14.21 -4.93
CA GLY A 48 4.55 -15.33 -5.66
C GLY A 48 3.70 -14.92 -6.87
N ALA A 49 2.99 -15.91 -7.42
CA ALA A 49 2.05 -15.68 -8.50
C ALA A 49 0.75 -15.05 -7.96
N SER A 50 0.42 -13.85 -8.42
CA SER A 50 -0.84 -13.14 -8.15
C SER A 50 -1.40 -12.56 -9.45
N LEU A 51 -2.71 -12.36 -9.53
CA LEU A 51 -3.33 -11.35 -10.40
C LEU A 51 -3.30 -9.98 -9.71
N PRO A 52 -3.51 -8.85 -10.41
CA PRO A 52 -3.81 -7.58 -9.75
C PRO A 52 -5.05 -7.75 -8.85
N TYR A 53 -4.91 -7.45 -7.57
CA TYR A 53 -5.94 -7.58 -6.52
C TYR A 53 -6.51 -9.00 -6.35
N GLY A 54 -5.81 -10.03 -6.84
CA GLY A 54 -6.26 -11.41 -6.80
C GLY A 54 -6.36 -11.97 -5.38
N MET A 55 -7.39 -12.80 -5.14
CA MET A 55 -7.55 -13.52 -3.89
C MET A 55 -6.54 -14.68 -3.79
N ALA A 56 -6.47 -15.52 -4.83
CA ALA A 56 -5.51 -16.61 -4.89
C ALA A 56 -4.10 -16.11 -5.23
N LYS A 57 -3.18 -16.38 -4.30
CA LYS A 57 -1.78 -15.96 -4.30
C LYS A 57 -0.88 -17.16 -4.01
N ALA A 58 -0.29 -17.74 -5.07
CA ALA A 58 0.48 -18.97 -4.97
C ALA A 58 1.98 -18.72 -4.75
N VAL A 59 2.54 -19.21 -3.65
CA VAL A 59 3.98 -19.14 -3.36
C VAL A 59 4.46 -20.30 -2.48
N ALA A 60 5.77 -20.50 -2.40
CA ALA A 60 6.39 -21.39 -1.44
C ALA A 60 6.42 -20.75 -0.04
N ASP A 61 5.91 -21.44 0.97
CA ASP A 61 5.86 -20.94 2.34
C ASP A 61 7.17 -21.24 3.06
N THR A 62 7.91 -20.23 3.52
CA THR A 62 9.16 -20.42 4.28
C THR A 62 8.97 -20.23 5.78
N ASP A 63 9.87 -20.80 6.58
CA ASP A 63 9.95 -20.54 8.03
C ASP A 63 10.93 -19.41 8.40
N SER A 64 11.16 -18.47 7.49
CA SER A 64 11.95 -17.28 7.77
C SER A 64 11.22 -16.33 8.72
N GLU A 65 11.94 -15.44 9.41
CA GLU A 65 11.33 -14.44 10.30
C GLU A 65 10.55 -13.36 9.53
N SER A 66 10.96 -13.07 8.28
CA SER A 66 10.35 -12.10 7.36
C SER A 66 9.34 -12.76 6.39
N ASN A 67 8.69 -13.85 6.79
CA ASN A 67 7.83 -14.67 5.93
C ASN A 67 6.38 -14.18 5.84
N GLN A 68 6.09 -12.92 6.18
CA GLN A 68 4.72 -12.40 6.27
C GLN A 68 3.97 -12.49 4.92
N GLY A 69 4.70 -12.34 3.80
CA GLY A 69 4.21 -12.59 2.44
C GLY A 69 4.35 -14.03 1.94
N GLY A 70 4.48 -15.01 2.84
CA GLY A 70 4.66 -16.44 2.52
C GLY A 70 6.11 -16.83 2.28
N PHE A 71 6.82 -16.12 1.40
CA PHE A 71 8.19 -16.43 1.01
C PHE A 71 9.17 -15.30 1.32
N ALA A 72 10.20 -15.62 2.10
CA ALA A 72 11.41 -14.82 2.18
C ALA A 72 12.58 -15.51 1.46
N TYR A 73 13.28 -14.73 0.62
CA TYR A 73 14.50 -15.14 -0.06
C TYR A 73 15.69 -15.28 0.91
N GLU A 74 15.65 -14.58 2.04
CA GLU A 74 16.66 -14.75 3.10
C GLU A 74 16.37 -15.98 3.96
N GLY A 75 17.33 -16.91 3.98
CA GLY A 75 17.50 -17.91 5.03
C GLY A 75 16.21 -18.55 5.55
N GLY A 76 15.61 -19.48 4.81
CA GLY A 76 14.44 -20.24 5.26
C GLY A 76 14.46 -21.67 4.74
N SER A 77 13.52 -22.48 5.18
CA SER A 77 13.20 -23.78 4.62
C SER A 77 11.74 -23.76 4.18
N VAL A 78 11.44 -24.34 3.03
CA VAL A 78 10.07 -24.45 2.54
C VAL A 78 9.31 -25.42 3.45
N THR A 79 8.21 -24.97 4.02
CA THR A 79 7.30 -25.73 4.88
C THR A 79 6.05 -26.23 4.13
N GLY A 80 5.78 -25.63 2.97
CA GLY A 80 4.56 -25.82 2.20
C GLY A 80 4.50 -24.95 0.94
N PHE A 81 3.43 -25.10 0.17
CA PHE A 81 3.07 -24.26 -0.97
C PHE A 81 1.57 -23.98 -0.86
N SER A 82 1.20 -22.73 -0.57
CA SER A 82 -0.19 -22.36 -0.29
C SER A 82 -0.73 -21.32 -1.27
N SER A 83 -2.01 -20.95 -1.13
CA SER A 83 -2.77 -20.19 -2.14
C SER A 83 -3.32 -18.85 -1.67
N MET A 84 -3.05 -18.42 -0.43
CA MET A 84 -3.64 -17.20 0.14
C MET A 84 -2.57 -16.44 0.91
N HIS A 85 -2.34 -15.16 0.61
CA HIS A 85 -1.31 -14.34 1.26
C HIS A 85 -1.68 -12.86 1.25
N ASP A 86 -1.13 -12.11 2.19
CA ASP A 86 -1.01 -10.64 2.12
C ASP A 86 0.44 -10.26 1.75
N SER A 87 0.70 -8.97 1.55
CA SER A 87 2.02 -8.46 1.16
C SER A 87 2.43 -7.26 2.00
N GLY A 88 3.67 -7.28 2.48
CA GLY A 88 4.32 -6.14 3.12
C GLY A 88 3.89 -5.89 4.56
N THR A 89 3.19 -6.82 5.21
CA THR A 89 2.60 -6.59 6.54
C THR A 89 3.65 -6.68 7.66
N GLY A 90 3.56 -5.85 8.71
CA GLY A 90 4.46 -5.89 9.87
C GLY A 90 4.09 -6.85 11.01
N GLY A 91 2.91 -7.46 10.99
CA GLY A 91 2.38 -8.30 12.07
C GLY A 91 2.84 -9.75 11.99
N ASN A 92 2.05 -10.66 12.57
CA ASN A 92 2.25 -12.09 12.34
C ASN A 92 2.01 -12.41 10.85
N PRO A 93 2.60 -13.49 10.33
CA PRO A 93 2.31 -13.91 8.97
C PRO A 93 0.81 -14.14 8.76
N SER A 94 0.28 -13.54 7.70
CA SER A 94 -1.14 -13.63 7.35
C SER A 94 -1.38 -14.81 6.42
N LEU A 95 -2.53 -15.48 6.59
CA LEU A 95 -2.99 -16.54 5.69
C LEU A 95 -1.97 -17.70 5.55
N GLY A 96 -1.61 -18.08 4.32
CA GLY A 96 -0.82 -19.26 3.98
C GLY A 96 -1.53 -20.58 4.31
N ASN A 97 -2.86 -20.57 4.17
CA ASN A 97 -3.72 -21.68 4.57
C ASN A 97 -3.60 -22.88 3.61
N PHE A 98 -3.75 -24.07 4.17
CA PHE A 98 -3.86 -25.33 3.43
C PHE A 98 -2.66 -25.65 2.53
N PRO A 99 -1.40 -25.56 3.02
CA PRO A 99 -0.24 -25.75 2.17
C PRO A 99 -0.17 -27.18 1.63
N LEU A 100 0.12 -27.28 0.34
CA LEU A 100 0.58 -28.50 -0.29
C LEU A 100 2.06 -28.75 0.06
N PHE A 101 2.48 -30.01 0.18
CA PHE A 101 3.90 -30.33 0.29
C PHE A 101 4.26 -31.61 -0.47
N PRO A 102 5.26 -31.56 -1.37
CA PRO A 102 5.66 -32.70 -2.18
C PRO A 102 6.79 -33.51 -1.54
N TYR A 103 6.66 -34.85 -1.54
CA TYR A 103 7.79 -35.77 -1.36
C TYR A 103 8.10 -36.47 -2.67
N ALA A 104 9.38 -36.45 -3.07
CA ALA A 104 9.86 -37.31 -4.13
C ALA A 104 9.69 -38.80 -3.80
N LYS A 105 9.87 -39.16 -2.52
CA LYS A 105 9.64 -40.52 -1.99
C LYS A 105 9.45 -40.52 -0.49
N CYS A 106 8.68 -41.48 0.02
CA CYS A 106 8.71 -41.87 1.43
C CYS A 106 9.75 -42.99 1.64
N ALA A 107 10.34 -43.08 2.84
CA ALA A 107 11.28 -44.14 3.16
C ALA A 107 10.62 -45.53 2.99
N GLY A 108 11.29 -46.43 2.26
CA GLY A 108 10.76 -47.77 1.96
C GLY A 108 9.52 -47.80 1.06
N ASP A 109 9.17 -46.68 0.43
CA ASP A 109 7.92 -46.53 -0.35
C ASP A 109 6.65 -46.83 0.48
N ASP A 110 6.78 -46.71 1.81
CA ASP A 110 5.71 -46.78 2.80
C ASP A 110 5.28 -45.37 3.17
N VAL A 111 3.97 -45.12 3.18
CA VAL A 111 3.38 -43.84 3.57
C VAL A 111 3.77 -43.42 4.99
N ASN A 112 4.02 -44.38 5.89
CA ASN A 112 4.52 -44.09 7.24
C ASN A 112 6.03 -43.80 7.30
N GLY A 113 6.73 -43.93 6.19
CA GLY A 113 8.12 -43.50 6.01
C GLY A 113 8.27 -42.02 5.65
N CYS A 114 7.17 -41.28 5.43
CA CYS A 114 7.17 -39.83 5.26
C CYS A 114 7.11 -39.10 6.62
N VAL A 115 7.68 -37.90 6.69
CA VAL A 115 7.73 -37.08 7.92
C VAL A 115 6.63 -36.01 7.86
N TYR A 116 5.53 -36.19 8.57
CA TYR A 116 4.35 -35.31 8.42
C TYR A 116 4.40 -33.95 9.14
N PRO A 117 4.88 -33.83 10.39
CA PRO A 117 4.79 -32.55 11.11
C PRO A 117 5.49 -31.40 10.37
N LYS A 118 4.80 -30.25 10.21
CA LYS A 118 5.28 -29.07 9.46
C LYS A 118 6.72 -28.67 9.82
N ASN A 119 7.03 -28.58 11.12
CA ASN A 119 8.35 -28.15 11.61
C ASN A 119 9.47 -29.18 11.36
N GLN A 120 9.13 -30.44 11.07
CA GLN A 120 10.10 -31.51 10.82
C GLN A 120 10.30 -31.78 9.32
N ARG A 121 9.25 -31.63 8.50
CA ARG A 121 9.30 -31.92 7.06
C ARG A 121 10.00 -30.85 6.22
N LYS A 122 10.12 -29.65 6.78
CA LYS A 122 10.63 -28.46 6.10
C LYS A 122 11.93 -28.77 5.35
N THR A 123 12.01 -28.32 4.11
CA THR A 123 13.09 -28.68 3.20
C THR A 123 13.75 -27.43 2.65
N LYS A 124 15.09 -27.41 2.64
CA LYS A 124 15.84 -26.32 2.00
C LYS A 124 15.53 -26.27 0.51
N TYR A 125 15.63 -25.09 -0.08
CA TYR A 125 15.52 -24.90 -1.53
C TYR A 125 16.87 -24.48 -2.10
N LYS A 126 16.98 -24.50 -3.43
CA LYS A 126 18.13 -24.00 -4.19
C LYS A 126 17.91 -22.52 -4.52
N PRO A 127 18.60 -21.55 -3.89
CA PRO A 127 18.31 -20.13 -4.08
C PRO A 127 18.37 -19.66 -5.54
N GLU A 128 19.33 -20.20 -6.30
CA GLU A 128 19.53 -19.90 -7.73
C GLU A 128 18.40 -20.40 -8.63
N SER A 129 17.51 -21.26 -8.12
CA SER A 129 16.35 -21.78 -8.87
C SER A 129 15.13 -20.88 -8.78
N VAL A 130 15.10 -19.92 -7.85
CA VAL A 130 13.94 -19.06 -7.61
C VAL A 130 13.72 -18.15 -8.82
N GLN A 131 12.52 -18.20 -9.37
CA GLN A 131 12.07 -17.31 -10.43
C GLN A 131 10.74 -16.70 -10.02
N ALA A 132 10.63 -15.37 -10.10
CA ALA A 132 9.40 -14.65 -9.80
C ALA A 132 9.14 -13.62 -10.90
N HIS A 133 7.93 -13.65 -11.46
CA HIS A 133 7.45 -12.73 -12.47
C HIS A 133 5.97 -12.45 -12.23
N PRO A 134 5.41 -11.34 -12.75
CA PRO A 134 3.97 -11.10 -12.66
C PRO A 134 3.15 -12.33 -13.11
N GLY A 135 2.35 -12.88 -12.19
CA GLY A 135 1.54 -14.09 -12.43
C GLY A 135 2.27 -15.44 -12.41
N TYR A 136 3.55 -15.50 -12.03
CA TYR A 136 4.34 -16.74 -12.05
C TYR A 136 5.42 -16.80 -10.95
N PHE A 137 5.54 -17.95 -10.30
CA PHE A 137 6.64 -18.25 -9.37
C PHE A 137 7.16 -19.67 -9.60
N ALA A 138 8.47 -19.89 -9.44
CA ALA A 138 9.04 -21.23 -9.49
C ALA A 138 10.24 -21.38 -8.55
N ILE A 139 10.46 -22.61 -8.06
CA ILE A 139 11.52 -22.95 -7.12
C ILE A 139 11.86 -24.45 -7.20
N GLU A 140 13.10 -24.81 -6.89
CA GLU A 140 13.57 -26.19 -6.74
C GLU A 140 13.94 -26.48 -5.28
N LEU A 141 13.33 -27.52 -4.71
CA LEU A 141 13.67 -28.02 -3.39
C LEU A 141 14.99 -28.81 -3.41
N ALA A 142 15.69 -28.89 -2.29
CA ALA A 142 16.90 -29.71 -2.13
C ALA A 142 16.62 -31.22 -2.31
N SER A 143 15.36 -31.63 -2.20
CA SER A 143 14.88 -32.97 -2.56
C SER A 143 14.90 -33.24 -4.08
N GLY A 144 15.12 -32.21 -4.90
CA GLY A 144 15.11 -32.26 -6.36
C GLY A 144 13.72 -32.03 -6.98
N VAL A 145 12.68 -31.84 -6.18
CA VAL A 145 11.34 -31.50 -6.70
C VAL A 145 11.34 -30.04 -7.16
N ARG A 146 10.96 -29.81 -8.41
CA ARG A 146 10.70 -28.48 -8.97
C ARG A 146 9.23 -28.16 -8.88
N VAL A 147 8.90 -26.93 -8.54
CA VAL A 147 7.52 -26.47 -8.43
C VAL A 147 7.37 -25.17 -9.21
N ASP A 148 6.51 -25.17 -10.21
CA ASP A 148 6.04 -23.97 -10.89
C ASP A 148 4.63 -23.62 -10.41
N MET A 149 4.30 -22.34 -10.39
CA MET A 149 3.06 -21.82 -9.81
C MET A 149 2.51 -20.69 -10.68
N THR A 150 1.21 -20.72 -10.92
CA THR A 150 0.46 -19.61 -11.52
C THR A 150 -0.93 -19.56 -10.89
N THR A 151 -1.74 -18.56 -11.22
CA THR A 151 -3.01 -18.32 -10.53
C THR A 151 -4.06 -17.70 -11.44
N ALA A 152 -5.32 -17.96 -11.08
CA ALA A 152 -6.50 -17.22 -11.49
C ALA A 152 -7.00 -16.37 -10.30
N HIS A 153 -8.27 -15.94 -10.28
CA HIS A 153 -8.72 -15.03 -9.22
C HIS A 153 -8.90 -15.73 -7.88
N HIS A 154 -9.51 -16.92 -7.86
CA HIS A 154 -9.76 -17.72 -6.66
C HIS A 154 -9.03 -19.08 -6.68
N THR A 155 -8.28 -19.36 -7.74
CA THR A 155 -7.68 -20.68 -7.98
C THR A 155 -6.19 -20.60 -8.27
N SER A 156 -5.38 -21.31 -7.49
CA SER A 156 -3.96 -21.53 -7.78
C SER A 156 -3.74 -22.80 -8.60
N LEU A 157 -2.74 -22.80 -9.48
CA LEU A 157 -2.30 -23.98 -10.21
C LEU A 157 -0.80 -24.22 -9.99
N PHE A 158 -0.49 -25.37 -9.42
CA PHE A 158 0.85 -25.83 -9.10
C PHE A 158 1.26 -26.93 -10.08
N ARG A 159 2.51 -26.90 -10.54
CA ARG A 159 3.14 -27.96 -11.32
C ARG A 159 4.33 -28.52 -10.57
N PHE A 160 4.17 -29.72 -10.01
CA PHE A 160 5.23 -30.45 -9.34
C PHE A 160 5.92 -31.36 -10.33
N GLN A 161 7.20 -31.12 -10.61
CA GLN A 161 8.06 -32.01 -11.37
C GLN A 161 9.01 -32.75 -10.43
N PHE A 162 8.79 -34.05 -10.30
CA PHE A 162 9.56 -34.90 -9.41
C PHE A 162 10.82 -35.46 -10.11
N PRO A 163 11.90 -35.73 -9.36
CA PRO A 163 13.06 -36.45 -9.90
C PRO A 163 12.67 -37.81 -10.50
N HIS A 164 13.36 -38.22 -11.57
CA HIS A 164 13.15 -39.56 -12.14
C HIS A 164 13.68 -40.66 -11.21
N ASP A 165 12.77 -41.30 -10.49
CA ASP A 165 13.04 -42.52 -9.72
C ASP A 165 11.85 -43.49 -9.85
N ASN A 166 11.98 -44.47 -10.77
CA ASN A 166 10.94 -45.46 -11.04
C ASN A 166 10.70 -46.45 -9.88
N SER A 167 11.52 -46.40 -8.83
CA SER A 167 11.39 -47.30 -7.67
C SER A 167 10.50 -46.74 -6.56
N THR A 168 9.99 -45.51 -6.71
CA THR A 168 9.26 -44.82 -5.64
C THR A 168 8.00 -44.13 -6.13
N SER A 169 7.07 -43.90 -5.20
CA SER A 169 5.81 -43.20 -5.45
C SER A 169 5.90 -41.76 -4.93
N PRO A 170 5.85 -40.75 -5.79
CA PRO A 170 5.70 -39.37 -5.37
C PRO A 170 4.43 -39.18 -4.52
N LEU A 171 4.52 -38.34 -3.49
CA LEU A 171 3.41 -38.01 -2.61
C LEU A 171 3.21 -36.48 -2.62
N ILE A 172 1.96 -36.04 -2.71
CA ILE A 172 1.59 -34.66 -2.37
C ILE A 172 0.65 -34.74 -1.16
N LEU A 173 1.00 -34.02 -0.09
CA LEU A 173 0.12 -33.83 1.07
C LEU A 173 -0.54 -32.45 0.99
N LEU A 174 -1.70 -32.30 1.63
CA LEU A 174 -2.31 -31.03 2.01
C LEU A 174 -2.42 -30.99 3.53
N ASP A 175 -1.84 -29.98 4.17
CA ASP A 175 -1.86 -29.80 5.62
C ASP A 175 -2.98 -28.84 6.02
N LEU A 176 -3.75 -29.14 7.07
CA LEU A 176 -4.84 -28.25 7.51
C LEU A 176 -4.36 -26.99 8.22
N THR A 177 -3.06 -26.81 8.43
CA THR A 177 -2.47 -25.60 9.04
C THR A 177 -2.44 -24.38 8.10
N ASP A 178 -1.99 -23.28 8.67
CA ASP A 178 -1.66 -22.02 8.02
C ASP A 178 -0.23 -21.58 8.40
N LEU A 179 0.24 -20.46 7.85
CA LEU A 179 1.61 -19.98 8.00
C LEU A 179 1.96 -19.69 9.47
N SER A 180 1.11 -18.92 10.15
CA SER A 180 1.28 -18.50 11.55
C SER A 180 0.81 -19.52 12.58
N ASN A 181 0.33 -20.70 12.15
CA ASN A 181 -0.26 -21.71 13.05
C ASN A 181 -1.51 -21.20 13.82
N SER A 182 -2.29 -20.31 13.20
CA SER A 182 -3.49 -19.73 13.77
C SER A 182 -4.73 -20.63 13.68
N ARG A 183 -4.67 -21.78 13.00
CA ARG A 183 -5.80 -22.72 12.85
C ARG A 183 -6.51 -23.10 14.16
N GLN A 184 -7.75 -22.67 14.33
CA GLN A 184 -8.62 -22.98 15.47
C GLN A 184 -9.13 -24.43 15.43
N ASP A 185 -10.00 -24.77 16.38
CA ASP A 185 -10.52 -26.12 16.54
C ASP A 185 -11.42 -26.56 15.37
N ASN A 186 -11.61 -27.89 15.23
CA ASN A 186 -12.57 -28.50 14.30
C ASN A 186 -12.28 -28.34 12.79
N ALA A 187 -11.00 -28.32 12.38
CA ALA A 187 -10.65 -28.37 10.96
C ALA A 187 -11.03 -29.73 10.33
N THR A 188 -11.44 -29.72 9.07
CA THR A 188 -11.94 -30.89 8.35
C THR A 188 -11.21 -31.13 7.04
N ILE A 189 -11.11 -32.40 6.65
CA ILE A 189 -10.74 -32.81 5.29
C ILE A 189 -11.41 -34.13 4.94
N SER A 190 -11.87 -34.23 3.69
CA SER A 190 -12.31 -35.46 3.03
C SER A 190 -11.45 -35.69 1.79
N VAL A 191 -11.03 -36.93 1.58
CA VAL A 191 -10.16 -37.35 0.46
C VAL A 191 -10.88 -38.39 -0.37
N ASP A 192 -11.28 -38.05 -1.59
CA ASP A 192 -11.92 -39.00 -2.48
C ASP A 192 -10.94 -40.12 -2.88
N ASN A 193 -11.28 -41.37 -2.54
CA ASN A 193 -10.41 -42.51 -2.78
C ASN A 193 -10.18 -42.80 -4.28
N THR A 194 -11.05 -42.33 -5.17
CA THR A 194 -10.96 -42.66 -6.60
C THR A 194 -10.17 -41.62 -7.41
N THR A 195 -10.32 -40.35 -7.06
CA THR A 195 -9.75 -39.20 -7.78
C THR A 195 -8.60 -38.55 -7.02
N GLY A 196 -8.53 -38.75 -5.71
CA GLY A 196 -7.58 -38.07 -4.84
C GLY A 196 -7.98 -36.63 -4.52
N ARG A 197 -9.15 -36.17 -4.98
CA ARG A 197 -9.68 -34.84 -4.65
C ARG A 197 -9.72 -34.67 -3.13
N MET A 198 -9.19 -33.54 -2.66
CA MET A 198 -9.26 -33.17 -1.25
C MET A 198 -10.13 -31.94 -1.07
N THR A 199 -11.06 -32.02 -0.13
CA THR A 199 -11.97 -30.93 0.19
C THR A 199 -12.10 -30.76 1.69
N GLY A 200 -12.26 -29.55 2.17
CA GLY A 200 -12.46 -29.30 3.59
C GLY A 200 -12.48 -27.83 3.94
N ASP A 201 -12.38 -27.57 5.23
CA ASP A 201 -12.41 -26.24 5.80
C ASP A 201 -11.64 -26.17 7.12
N ALA A 202 -11.27 -24.96 7.51
CA ALA A 202 -10.78 -24.69 8.84
C ALA A 202 -11.03 -23.23 9.22
N ARG A 203 -11.13 -23.02 10.53
CA ARG A 203 -11.22 -21.69 11.14
C ARG A 203 -9.83 -21.19 11.52
N PHE A 204 -9.56 -19.91 11.32
CA PHE A 204 -8.26 -19.27 11.57
C PHE A 204 -8.43 -17.93 12.29
N ALA A 205 -7.34 -17.40 12.86
CA ALA A 205 -7.30 -16.05 13.41
C ALA A 205 -6.60 -15.10 12.41
N PRO A 206 -6.95 -13.81 12.37
CA PRO A 206 -6.25 -12.83 11.54
C PRO A 206 -4.83 -12.55 12.05
N SER A 207 -3.96 -12.01 11.18
CA SER A 207 -2.58 -11.65 11.52
C SER A 207 -2.48 -10.44 12.47
N PHE A 208 -3.29 -9.42 12.23
CA PHE A 208 -3.31 -8.16 12.96
C PHE A 208 -4.76 -7.69 13.20
N GLY A 209 -5.46 -8.38 14.10
CA GLY A 209 -6.85 -8.05 14.39
C GLY A 209 -7.52 -9.02 15.36
N SER A 210 -8.84 -8.88 15.48
CA SER A 210 -9.67 -9.69 16.38
C SER A 210 -10.74 -10.50 15.64
N GLY A 211 -11.12 -11.64 16.22
CA GLY A 211 -12.11 -12.54 15.65
C GLY A 211 -11.49 -13.74 14.93
N THR A 212 -12.29 -14.39 14.10
CA THR A 212 -11.88 -15.57 13.33
C THR A 212 -12.62 -15.64 12.00
N TYR A 213 -11.99 -16.20 10.97
CA TYR A 213 -12.63 -16.49 9.69
C TYR A 213 -12.55 -18.00 9.39
N VAL A 214 -13.41 -18.47 8.48
CA VAL A 214 -13.37 -19.84 7.96
C VAL A 214 -12.99 -19.76 6.49
N LEU A 215 -12.03 -20.59 6.09
CA LEU A 215 -11.66 -20.75 4.68
C LEU A 215 -11.91 -22.20 4.27
N HIS A 216 -12.47 -22.37 3.09
CA HIS A 216 -12.75 -23.64 2.45
C HIS A 216 -11.79 -23.85 1.28
N PHE A 217 -11.45 -25.11 1.00
CA PHE A 217 -10.57 -25.46 -0.12
C PHE A 217 -11.12 -26.64 -0.93
N CYS A 218 -10.69 -26.69 -2.20
CA CYS A 218 -10.87 -27.82 -3.09
C CYS A 218 -9.57 -28.04 -3.88
N ALA A 219 -8.88 -29.15 -3.65
CA ALA A 219 -7.64 -29.50 -4.31
C ALA A 219 -7.84 -30.71 -5.23
N ASP A 220 -7.64 -30.51 -6.52
CA ASP A 220 -7.68 -31.54 -7.55
C ASP A 220 -6.29 -31.83 -8.11
N PHE A 221 -6.08 -33.07 -8.57
CA PHE A 221 -4.80 -33.50 -9.13
C PHE A 221 -4.94 -34.05 -10.54
N LYS A 222 -3.99 -33.71 -11.41
CA LYS A 222 -3.85 -34.28 -12.75
C LYS A 222 -2.44 -34.78 -12.95
N SER A 223 -2.31 -36.08 -13.23
CA SER A 223 -1.03 -36.75 -13.49
C SER A 223 -1.15 -37.68 -14.69
N PRO A 224 -0.10 -37.84 -15.51
CA PRO A 224 -0.04 -38.88 -16.54
C PRO A 224 -0.01 -40.30 -15.96
N ALA A 225 0.41 -40.45 -14.71
CA ALA A 225 0.31 -41.71 -13.99
C ALA A 225 -0.96 -41.76 -13.13
N ALA A 226 -1.51 -42.97 -13.00
CA ALA A 226 -2.64 -43.21 -12.10
C ALA A 226 -2.24 -42.97 -10.64
N GLN A 227 -3.22 -42.56 -9.85
CA GLN A 227 -3.14 -42.62 -8.39
C GLN A 227 -2.75 -44.04 -7.96
N ARG A 228 -1.86 -44.13 -6.98
CA ARG A 228 -1.52 -45.36 -6.28
C ARG A 228 -2.47 -45.59 -5.13
N ASP A 229 -2.55 -44.63 -4.22
CA ASP A 229 -3.42 -44.60 -3.05
C ASP A 229 -3.53 -43.17 -2.51
N SER A 230 -4.48 -42.96 -1.61
CA SER A 230 -4.75 -41.68 -0.95
C SER A 230 -5.32 -41.93 0.44
N GLY A 231 -5.35 -40.90 1.28
CA GLY A 231 -5.91 -40.99 2.63
C GLY A 231 -5.50 -39.82 3.49
N ILE A 232 -5.54 -40.02 4.81
CA ILE A 232 -5.25 -38.97 5.79
C ILE A 232 -3.99 -39.24 6.59
N PHE A 233 -3.42 -38.18 7.14
CA PHE A 233 -2.37 -38.24 8.16
C PHE A 233 -2.80 -37.50 9.42
N VAL A 234 -2.32 -37.98 10.57
CA VAL A 234 -2.49 -37.35 11.88
C VAL A 234 -1.22 -37.54 12.69
N ASN A 235 -0.79 -36.46 13.36
CA ASN A 235 0.45 -36.41 14.11
C ASN A 235 1.67 -36.75 13.23
N SER A 236 2.15 -37.99 13.31
CA SER A 236 3.37 -38.44 12.59
C SER A 236 3.12 -39.68 11.74
N ARG A 237 1.87 -40.09 11.53
CA ARG A 237 1.51 -41.32 10.82
C ARG A 237 0.34 -41.09 9.87
N ALA A 238 0.22 -41.97 8.90
CA ALA A 238 -0.77 -41.90 7.84
C ALA A 238 -1.47 -43.24 7.61
N SER A 239 -2.69 -43.16 7.08
CA SER A 239 -3.49 -44.32 6.70
C SER A 239 -4.09 -44.11 5.32
N ALA A 240 -3.85 -45.05 4.41
CA ALA A 240 -4.51 -45.10 3.11
C ALA A 240 -5.91 -45.75 3.13
N GLY A 241 -6.38 -46.17 4.32
CA GLY A 241 -7.71 -46.74 4.51
C GLY A 241 -8.71 -45.80 5.20
N VAL A 242 -8.28 -44.57 5.52
CA VAL A 242 -9.12 -43.55 6.17
C VAL A 242 -9.07 -42.29 5.32
N HIS A 243 -10.24 -41.76 5.00
CA HIS A 243 -10.41 -40.69 4.02
C HIS A 243 -11.02 -39.42 4.60
N ASP A 244 -11.61 -39.49 5.79
CA ASP A 244 -12.20 -38.35 6.47
C ASP A 244 -11.47 -38.08 7.78
N LEU A 245 -11.18 -36.81 8.03
CA LEU A 245 -10.56 -36.34 9.26
C LEU A 245 -11.26 -35.08 9.75
N LYS A 246 -11.58 -35.08 11.03
CA LYS A 246 -11.89 -33.87 11.81
C LYS A 246 -10.89 -33.78 12.95
N ILE A 247 -10.14 -32.68 13.03
CA ILE A 247 -9.01 -32.56 13.94
C ILE A 247 -9.13 -31.36 14.87
N SER A 248 -8.76 -31.59 16.14
CA SER A 248 -8.81 -30.55 17.15
C SER A 248 -7.57 -29.64 17.15
N ARG A 249 -7.63 -28.53 17.88
CA ARG A 249 -6.44 -27.75 18.29
C ARG A 249 -5.79 -28.43 19.52
N SER A 250 -4.49 -28.22 19.71
CA SER A 250 -3.76 -28.74 20.88
C SER A 250 -4.13 -27.96 22.15
N ILE A 251 -4.11 -28.64 23.31
CA ILE A 251 -4.21 -28.00 24.63
C ILE A 251 -3.11 -26.96 24.88
N ASN A 252 -1.99 -27.08 24.17
CA ASN A 252 -0.85 -26.15 24.25
C ASN A 252 -0.96 -24.99 23.25
N GLY A 253 -2.13 -24.77 22.65
CA GLY A 253 -2.40 -23.57 21.85
C GLY A 253 -1.80 -23.57 20.45
N TYR A 254 -1.40 -24.71 19.88
CA TYR A 254 -0.95 -24.86 18.49
C TYR A 254 -1.80 -25.89 17.72
N PRO A 255 -1.85 -25.86 16.39
CA PRO A 255 -2.56 -26.86 15.61
C PRO A 255 -1.83 -28.21 15.63
N LEU A 256 -2.57 -29.28 15.89
CA LEU A 256 -2.04 -30.64 15.72
C LEU A 256 -1.80 -30.91 14.22
N PRO A 257 -0.72 -31.62 13.84
CA PRO A 257 -0.48 -31.99 12.45
C PRO A 257 -1.60 -32.91 11.95
N GLY A 258 -2.22 -32.56 10.83
CA GLY A 258 -3.23 -33.40 10.20
C GLY A 258 -3.69 -32.86 8.86
N GLY A 259 -4.06 -33.78 7.97
CA GLY A 259 -4.43 -33.44 6.61
C GLY A 259 -4.57 -34.67 5.74
N GLY A 260 -4.47 -34.47 4.43
CA GLY A 260 -4.68 -35.49 3.40
C GLY A 260 -3.43 -35.71 2.57
N PHE A 261 -3.36 -36.85 1.87
CA PHE A 261 -2.32 -37.12 0.89
C PHE A 261 -2.84 -37.90 -0.31
N VAL A 262 -2.16 -37.75 -1.44
CA VAL A 262 -2.28 -38.62 -2.62
C VAL A 262 -0.88 -39.08 -3.02
N ARG A 263 -0.73 -40.38 -3.29
CA ARG A 263 0.47 -40.95 -3.93
C ARG A 263 0.20 -41.31 -5.36
N PHE A 264 1.17 -41.05 -6.22
CA PHE A 264 1.11 -41.35 -7.65
C PHE A 264 2.05 -42.49 -7.99
N LYS A 265 1.68 -43.29 -9.00
CA LYS A 265 2.64 -44.24 -9.60
C LYS A 265 3.72 -43.45 -10.37
N SER A 266 4.88 -44.06 -10.58
CA SER A 266 5.92 -43.44 -11.42
C SER A 266 5.40 -43.19 -12.84
N ALA A 267 5.70 -42.02 -13.40
CA ALA A 267 5.30 -41.60 -14.74
C ALA A 267 6.53 -41.32 -15.62
N PRO A 268 6.40 -41.39 -16.96
CA PRO A 268 7.51 -41.07 -17.87
C PRO A 268 8.06 -39.64 -17.74
N ASP A 269 7.25 -38.65 -17.35
CA ASP A 269 7.64 -37.24 -17.18
C ASP A 269 7.56 -36.75 -15.72
N ASN A 270 7.17 -37.64 -14.80
CA ASN A 270 7.02 -37.43 -13.36
C ASN A 270 6.44 -36.06 -12.95
N THR A 271 5.44 -35.60 -13.70
CA THR A 271 4.79 -34.31 -13.45
C THR A 271 3.39 -34.51 -12.87
N VAL A 272 3.07 -33.75 -11.83
CA VAL A 272 1.72 -33.70 -11.24
C VAL A 272 1.28 -32.24 -11.18
N LEU A 273 0.12 -31.94 -11.76
CA LEU A 273 -0.54 -30.66 -11.59
C LEU A 273 -1.50 -30.74 -10.41
N ALA A 274 -1.49 -29.74 -9.53
CA ALA A 274 -2.49 -29.56 -8.49
C ALA A 274 -3.22 -28.24 -8.72
N ARG A 275 -4.55 -28.27 -8.76
CA ARG A 275 -5.41 -27.09 -8.88
C ARG A 275 -6.13 -26.90 -7.57
N VAL A 276 -5.95 -25.76 -6.92
CA VAL A 276 -6.49 -25.47 -5.59
C VAL A 276 -7.40 -24.25 -5.68
N GLY A 277 -8.70 -24.47 -5.57
CA GLY A 277 -9.69 -23.41 -5.39
C GLY A 277 -9.92 -23.13 -3.91
N VAL A 278 -10.21 -21.88 -3.58
CA VAL A 278 -10.52 -21.43 -2.22
C VAL A 278 -11.81 -20.62 -2.20
N SER A 279 -12.49 -20.62 -1.06
CA SER A 279 -13.66 -19.77 -0.82
C SER A 279 -13.88 -19.50 0.67
N PHE A 280 -14.36 -18.31 1.01
CA PHE A 280 -14.83 -17.97 2.35
C PHE A 280 -16.31 -18.35 2.58
N ILE A 281 -17.00 -18.87 1.57
CA ILE A 281 -18.42 -19.23 1.65
C ILE A 281 -18.63 -20.72 1.88
N SER A 282 -18.02 -21.57 1.04
CA SER A 282 -18.25 -23.02 1.10
C SER A 282 -17.22 -23.82 0.30
N THR A 283 -17.12 -25.10 0.60
CA THR A 283 -16.31 -26.07 -0.15
C THR A 283 -16.84 -26.25 -1.58
N GLU A 284 -18.16 -26.23 -1.76
CA GLU A 284 -18.79 -26.32 -3.07
C GLU A 284 -18.40 -25.15 -3.97
N GLN A 285 -18.39 -23.93 -3.42
CA GLN A 285 -17.96 -22.73 -4.15
C GLN A 285 -16.46 -22.76 -4.45
N ALA A 286 -15.63 -23.23 -3.51
CA ALA A 286 -14.20 -23.43 -3.76
C ALA A 286 -13.94 -24.40 -4.93
N CYS A 287 -14.69 -25.51 -5.01
CA CYS A 287 -14.59 -26.42 -6.16
C CYS A 287 -15.13 -25.79 -7.45
N ALA A 288 -16.24 -25.05 -7.40
CA ALA A 288 -16.81 -24.39 -8.57
C ALA A 288 -15.86 -23.34 -9.16
N HIS A 289 -15.19 -22.56 -8.32
CA HIS A 289 -14.12 -21.64 -8.74
C HIS A 289 -12.99 -22.39 -9.44
N ALA A 290 -12.45 -23.43 -8.82
CA ALA A 290 -11.37 -24.23 -9.42
C ALA A 290 -11.76 -24.79 -10.79
N GLU A 291 -12.94 -25.38 -10.89
CA GLU A 291 -13.44 -26.03 -12.09
C GLU A 291 -13.77 -25.04 -13.21
N SER A 292 -14.27 -23.84 -12.87
CA SER A 292 -14.64 -22.82 -13.85
C SER A 292 -13.47 -21.96 -14.32
N GLU A 293 -12.57 -21.58 -13.43
CA GLU A 293 -11.43 -20.72 -13.75
C GLU A 293 -10.32 -21.49 -14.51
N ILE A 294 -10.08 -22.76 -14.17
CA ILE A 294 -9.00 -23.57 -14.76
C ILE A 294 -9.49 -24.98 -15.14
N PRO A 295 -10.49 -25.15 -16.02
CA PRO A 295 -11.18 -26.44 -16.27
C PRO A 295 -10.27 -27.56 -16.76
N HIS A 296 -9.18 -27.23 -17.47
CA HIS A 296 -8.36 -28.21 -18.19
C HIS A 296 -6.96 -28.41 -17.62
N PHE A 297 -6.61 -27.72 -16.52
CA PHE A 297 -5.26 -27.68 -15.94
C PHE A 297 -4.21 -27.20 -16.95
N ASP A 298 -4.57 -26.26 -17.84
CA ASP A 298 -3.60 -25.70 -18.79
C ASP A 298 -2.74 -24.64 -18.08
N PHE A 299 -1.55 -25.06 -17.65
CA PHE A 299 -0.62 -24.20 -16.94
C PHE A 299 -0.15 -23.00 -17.78
N ASN A 300 0.11 -23.23 -19.06
CA ASN A 300 0.64 -22.17 -19.92
C ASN A 300 -0.46 -21.15 -20.25
N ALA A 301 -1.68 -21.60 -20.52
CA ALA A 301 -2.81 -20.69 -20.77
C ALA A 301 -3.18 -19.88 -19.52
N THR A 302 -3.17 -20.49 -18.34
CA THR A 302 -3.43 -19.79 -17.07
C THR A 302 -2.37 -18.72 -16.82
N ARG A 303 -1.09 -19.08 -16.96
CA ARG A 303 0.03 -18.13 -16.84
C ARG A 303 -0.07 -17.00 -17.84
N GLN A 304 -0.41 -17.30 -19.10
CA GLN A 304 -0.55 -16.29 -20.14
C GLN A 304 -1.68 -15.31 -19.83
N THR A 305 -2.82 -15.81 -19.32
CA THR A 305 -3.94 -14.97 -18.87
C THR A 305 -3.52 -14.03 -17.73
N ALA A 306 -2.73 -14.52 -16.76
CA ALA A 306 -2.20 -13.69 -15.69
C ALA A 306 -1.25 -12.59 -16.21
N ILE A 307 -0.38 -12.93 -17.16
CA ILE A 307 0.53 -11.98 -17.82
C ILE A 307 -0.26 -10.90 -18.58
N GLU A 308 -1.33 -11.28 -19.27
CA GLU A 308 -2.19 -10.35 -20.01
C GLU A 308 -2.88 -9.35 -19.08
N GLN A 309 -3.44 -9.82 -17.97
CA GLN A 309 -4.05 -8.94 -16.97
C GLN A 309 -3.04 -7.94 -16.37
N TRP A 310 -1.82 -8.39 -16.06
CA TRP A 310 -0.76 -7.48 -15.61
C TRP A 310 -0.31 -6.52 -16.70
N THR A 311 -0.23 -6.97 -17.95
CA THR A 311 0.13 -6.12 -19.10
C THR A 311 -0.88 -5.00 -19.27
N ASP A 312 -2.17 -5.33 -19.23
CA ASP A 312 -3.26 -4.37 -19.33
C ASP A 312 -3.25 -3.38 -18.16
N LYS A 313 -3.07 -3.89 -16.93
CA LYS A 313 -3.04 -3.06 -15.72
C LYS A 313 -1.86 -2.10 -15.71
N MET A 314 -0.70 -2.49 -16.24
CA MET A 314 0.52 -1.68 -16.28
C MET A 314 0.60 -0.72 -17.49
N ARG A 315 -0.43 -0.69 -18.34
CA ARG A 315 -0.48 0.17 -19.53
C ARG A 315 -0.47 1.69 -19.26
N PRO A 316 -1.10 2.24 -18.21
CA PRO A 316 -1.30 3.69 -18.09
C PRO A 316 -0.02 4.54 -18.07
N ILE A 317 1.10 4.00 -17.57
CA ILE A 317 2.30 4.80 -17.32
C ILE A 317 3.51 4.36 -18.16
N ARG A 318 4.19 5.32 -18.77
CA ARG A 318 5.45 5.14 -19.50
C ARG A 318 6.45 6.22 -19.14
N VAL A 319 7.72 5.86 -19.17
CA VAL A 319 8.83 6.76 -18.87
C VAL A 319 9.86 6.70 -20.00
N SER A 320 10.62 7.77 -20.20
CA SER A 320 11.76 7.74 -21.12
C SER A 320 12.78 6.69 -20.63
N ARG A 321 13.29 5.87 -21.56
CA ARG A 321 14.35 4.89 -21.31
C ARG A 321 15.72 5.37 -21.81
N THR A 322 15.78 6.55 -22.40
CA THR A 322 17.00 7.14 -22.96
C THR A 322 18.01 7.40 -21.84
N ASN A 323 19.18 6.75 -21.91
CA ASN A 323 20.25 6.87 -20.90
C ASN A 323 19.77 6.58 -19.47
N ILE A 324 18.84 5.63 -19.30
CA ILE A 324 18.37 5.15 -18.00
C ILE A 324 18.88 3.74 -17.75
N ASP A 325 19.40 3.50 -16.54
CA ASP A 325 19.80 2.17 -16.11
C ASP A 325 18.56 1.27 -15.90
N ALA A 326 18.64 0.00 -16.31
CA ALA A 326 17.57 -0.98 -16.10
C ALA A 326 17.19 -1.13 -14.62
N PHE A 327 18.11 -0.90 -13.69
CA PHE A 327 17.86 -0.89 -12.24
C PHE A 327 16.86 0.21 -11.83
N VAL A 328 16.94 1.39 -12.42
CA VAL A 328 16.00 2.51 -12.17
C VAL A 328 14.61 2.13 -12.66
N LEU A 329 14.51 1.58 -13.87
CA LEU A 329 13.24 1.07 -14.42
C LEU A 329 12.67 -0.06 -13.54
N SER A 330 13.54 -0.93 -13.03
CA SER A 330 13.12 -2.07 -12.22
C SER A 330 12.55 -1.65 -10.87
N ASN A 331 13.21 -0.73 -10.16
CA ASN A 331 12.68 -0.16 -8.93
C ASN A 331 11.34 0.53 -9.16
N PHE A 332 11.25 1.34 -10.22
CA PHE A 332 10.04 2.08 -10.54
C PHE A 332 8.83 1.18 -10.82
N TYR A 333 8.96 0.26 -11.79
CA TYR A 333 7.84 -0.59 -12.19
C TYR A 333 7.51 -1.66 -11.15
N SER A 334 8.49 -2.13 -10.39
CA SER A 334 8.23 -3.05 -9.27
C SER A 334 7.53 -2.34 -8.11
N GLY A 335 7.86 -1.07 -7.84
CA GLY A 335 7.14 -0.25 -6.87
C GLY A 335 5.65 -0.13 -7.21
N ILE A 336 5.33 0.16 -8.48
CA ILE A 336 3.95 0.22 -8.97
C ILE A 336 3.25 -1.14 -8.87
N TYR A 337 3.91 -2.24 -9.26
CA TYR A 337 3.36 -3.59 -9.16
C TYR A 337 2.86 -3.93 -7.75
N ARG A 338 3.65 -3.60 -6.72
CA ARG A 338 3.32 -3.93 -5.33
C ARG A 338 2.07 -3.21 -4.81
N THR A 339 1.74 -2.04 -5.36
CA THR A 339 0.51 -1.29 -4.99
C THR A 339 -0.80 -2.01 -5.31
N MET A 340 -0.75 -3.13 -6.03
CA MET A 340 -1.92 -3.88 -6.49
C MET A 340 -1.93 -5.33 -6.02
N ILE A 341 -1.12 -5.67 -5.02
CA ILE A 341 -1.15 -7.00 -4.37
C ILE A 341 -2.16 -7.00 -3.20
N ASN A 342 -2.22 -5.89 -2.47
CA ASN A 342 -3.19 -5.57 -1.44
C ASN A 342 -3.78 -4.16 -1.70
N PRO A 343 -5.04 -3.87 -1.34
CA PRO A 343 -6.05 -4.79 -0.80
C PRO A 343 -6.49 -5.83 -1.85
N GLN A 344 -7.23 -6.85 -1.44
CA GLN A 344 -7.68 -7.95 -2.29
C GLN A 344 -9.14 -7.79 -2.65
N ASN A 345 -9.52 -8.15 -3.87
CA ASN A 345 -10.92 -8.19 -4.28
C ASN A 345 -11.52 -9.54 -3.86
N TYR A 346 -12.41 -9.52 -2.86
CA TYR A 346 -13.17 -10.66 -2.34
C TYR A 346 -14.66 -10.55 -2.74
N THR A 347 -14.97 -9.90 -3.87
CA THR A 347 -16.35 -9.77 -4.35
C THR A 347 -16.95 -11.15 -4.59
N GLY A 348 -18.09 -11.44 -3.95
CA GLY A 348 -18.72 -12.78 -3.98
C GLY A 348 -18.21 -13.75 -2.93
N GLU A 349 -17.24 -13.34 -2.11
CA GLU A 349 -16.57 -14.13 -1.07
C GLU A 349 -16.75 -13.53 0.33
N ASN A 350 -17.80 -12.73 0.55
CA ASN A 350 -18.14 -12.20 1.87
C ASN A 350 -19.25 -13.04 2.54
N PRO A 351 -18.95 -13.83 3.59
CA PRO A 351 -19.95 -14.62 4.32
C PRO A 351 -20.67 -13.81 5.42
N LEU A 352 -20.22 -12.59 5.72
CA LEU A 352 -20.67 -11.82 6.89
C LEU A 352 -22.02 -11.13 6.65
N TRP A 353 -22.27 -10.67 5.43
CA TRP A 353 -23.52 -10.07 5.00
C TRP A 353 -23.72 -10.25 3.49
N GLN A 354 -24.95 -10.07 3.01
CA GLN A 354 -25.26 -10.09 1.60
C GLN A 354 -25.35 -8.66 1.06
N SER A 355 -24.55 -8.35 0.04
CA SER A 355 -24.58 -7.06 -0.67
C SER A 355 -24.28 -7.28 -2.15
N SER A 356 -24.75 -6.37 -3.00
CA SER A 356 -24.38 -6.29 -4.42
C SER A 356 -23.19 -5.37 -4.68
N GLU A 357 -22.67 -4.71 -3.63
CA GLU A 357 -21.47 -3.90 -3.73
C GLU A 357 -20.22 -4.77 -3.94
N PRO A 358 -19.17 -4.24 -4.60
CA PRO A 358 -17.85 -4.85 -4.55
C PRO A 358 -17.39 -5.01 -3.11
N TYR A 359 -16.65 -6.07 -2.84
CA TYR A 359 -16.08 -6.31 -1.51
C TYR A 359 -14.57 -6.47 -1.62
N PHE A 360 -13.84 -5.53 -1.04
CA PHE A 360 -12.39 -5.55 -0.88
C PHE A 360 -12.05 -5.82 0.59
N ASP A 361 -11.00 -6.61 0.81
CA ASP A 361 -10.49 -6.97 2.13
C ASP A 361 -8.95 -6.87 2.14
N SER A 362 -8.32 -7.18 3.27
CA SER A 362 -6.88 -7.02 3.48
C SER A 362 -6.38 -5.59 3.23
N PHE A 363 -7.16 -4.63 3.71
CA PHE A 363 -6.67 -3.29 4.04
C PHE A 363 -5.80 -3.43 5.30
N TYR A 364 -4.57 -3.93 5.14
CA TYR A 364 -3.70 -4.30 6.28
C TYR A 364 -3.67 -3.17 7.31
N CYS A 365 -3.40 -1.94 6.87
CA CYS A 365 -3.92 -0.71 7.49
C CYS A 365 -4.07 0.42 6.45
N LEU A 366 -5.14 1.21 6.58
CA LEU A 366 -5.37 2.41 5.78
C LEU A 366 -4.48 3.57 6.21
N TRP A 367 -4.00 3.56 7.45
CA TRP A 367 -2.93 4.42 7.95
C TRP A 367 -1.77 4.45 6.94
N ASP A 368 -1.23 3.31 6.50
CA ASP A 368 -0.14 3.33 5.50
C ASP A 368 -0.61 3.82 4.13
N SER A 369 -1.66 3.19 3.62
CA SER A 369 -2.06 3.33 2.23
C SER A 369 -2.66 4.70 1.88
N PHE A 370 -3.23 5.45 2.82
CA PHE A 370 -3.75 6.79 2.53
C PHE A 370 -2.65 7.78 2.16
N ARG A 371 -1.41 7.57 2.64
CA ARG A 371 -0.30 8.52 2.50
C ARG A 371 0.23 8.59 1.07
N SER A 372 0.31 7.45 0.39
CA SER A 372 0.91 7.35 -0.95
C SER A 372 0.19 6.38 -1.88
N GLN A 373 -0.20 5.20 -1.42
CA GLN A 373 -0.73 4.13 -2.27
C GLN A 373 -2.08 4.49 -2.90
N ILE A 374 -3.11 4.74 -2.10
CA ILE A 374 -4.43 5.11 -2.62
C ILE A 374 -4.35 6.42 -3.44
N PRO A 375 -3.65 7.48 -2.99
CA PRO A 375 -3.41 8.66 -3.81
C PRO A 375 -2.76 8.38 -5.17
N PHE A 376 -1.80 7.46 -5.24
CA PHE A 376 -1.21 7.03 -6.51
C PHE A 376 -2.24 6.28 -7.38
N LEU A 377 -3.01 5.37 -6.78
CA LEU A 377 -4.04 4.61 -7.49
C LEU A 377 -5.20 5.48 -8.00
N THR A 378 -5.49 6.64 -7.38
CA THR A 378 -6.47 7.60 -7.97
C THR A 378 -6.04 8.12 -9.34
N ILE A 379 -4.74 8.10 -9.64
CA ILE A 379 -4.19 8.47 -10.95
C ILE A 379 -4.11 7.22 -11.86
N PHE A 380 -3.59 6.13 -11.29
CA PHE A 380 -3.15 4.96 -12.05
C PHE A 380 -4.25 3.92 -12.31
N ASP A 381 -5.10 3.62 -11.31
CA ASP A 381 -6.23 2.71 -11.43
C ASP A 381 -7.47 3.22 -10.65
N PRO A 382 -8.05 4.36 -11.05
CA PRO A 382 -9.18 4.96 -10.36
C PRO A 382 -10.42 4.05 -10.33
N SER A 383 -10.55 3.13 -11.29
CA SER A 383 -11.67 2.19 -11.34
C SER A 383 -11.70 1.23 -10.16
N SER A 384 -10.54 0.73 -9.74
CA SER A 384 -10.40 -0.13 -8.57
C SER A 384 -10.56 0.68 -7.28
N VAL A 385 -10.03 1.91 -7.23
CA VAL A 385 -10.23 2.81 -6.07
C VAL A 385 -11.71 3.11 -5.82
N MET A 386 -12.51 3.34 -6.86
CA MET A 386 -13.96 3.55 -6.68
C MET A 386 -14.66 2.30 -6.12
N GLN A 387 -14.23 1.10 -6.51
CA GLN A 387 -14.75 -0.15 -5.93
C GLN A 387 -14.31 -0.32 -4.46
N MET A 388 -13.06 0.03 -4.12
CA MET A 388 -12.58 0.02 -2.74
C MET A 388 -13.39 0.97 -1.85
N VAL A 389 -13.69 2.19 -2.32
CA VAL A 389 -14.51 3.14 -1.55
C VAL A 389 -15.95 2.65 -1.39
N ARG A 390 -16.55 2.07 -2.43
CA ARG A 390 -17.87 1.42 -2.32
C ARG A 390 -17.86 0.29 -1.29
N SER A 391 -16.81 -0.53 -1.28
CA SER A 391 -16.61 -1.59 -0.28
C SER A 391 -16.47 -1.04 1.14
N LEU A 392 -15.73 0.06 1.34
CA LEU A 392 -15.57 0.69 2.66
C LEU A 392 -16.91 1.25 3.17
N ILE A 393 -17.68 1.89 2.30
CA ILE A 393 -19.03 2.39 2.63
C ILE A 393 -19.98 1.24 2.96
N ASP A 394 -19.96 0.15 2.18
CA ASP A 394 -20.76 -1.05 2.45
C ASP A 394 -20.37 -1.71 3.78
N THR A 395 -19.06 -1.81 4.05
CA THR A 395 -18.53 -2.27 5.34
C THR A 395 -19.04 -1.42 6.49
N GLN A 396 -19.03 -0.10 6.35
CA GLN A 396 -19.56 0.80 7.39
C GLN A 396 -21.06 0.61 7.60
N ARG A 397 -21.86 0.43 6.54
CA ARG A 397 -23.31 0.19 6.67
C ARG A 397 -23.62 -1.08 7.48
N HIS A 398 -22.81 -2.12 7.32
CA HIS A 398 -23.05 -3.42 7.94
C HIS A 398 -22.37 -3.60 9.30
N LEU A 399 -21.20 -3.02 9.51
CA LEU A 399 -20.43 -3.14 10.76
C LEU A 399 -20.53 -1.91 11.65
N GLY A 400 -21.07 -0.81 11.14
CA GLY A 400 -21.32 0.43 11.86
C GLY A 400 -20.20 1.47 11.76
N TRP A 401 -18.97 1.07 11.47
CA TRP A 401 -17.78 1.94 11.46
C TRP A 401 -16.95 1.72 10.21
N LEU A 402 -16.23 2.76 9.78
CA LEU A 402 -15.17 2.56 8.81
C LEU A 402 -13.98 1.87 9.51
N PRO A 403 -13.31 0.91 8.86
CA PRO A 403 -12.11 0.31 9.41
C PRO A 403 -10.90 1.23 9.18
N ASP A 404 -10.03 1.34 10.18
CA ASP A 404 -8.64 1.76 9.91
C ASP A 404 -7.87 0.58 9.29
N CYS A 405 -8.05 -0.62 9.85
CA CYS A 405 -7.44 -1.86 9.36
C CYS A 405 -8.51 -2.96 9.24
N ARG A 406 -8.42 -3.80 8.21
CA ARG A 406 -9.33 -4.94 7.97
C ARG A 406 -8.62 -6.02 7.18
N MET A 407 -8.61 -7.24 7.70
CA MET A 407 -7.96 -8.37 7.01
C MET A 407 -8.65 -9.69 7.31
N SER A 408 -8.72 -10.54 6.27
CA SER A 408 -9.36 -11.86 6.34
C SER A 408 -10.75 -11.82 6.98
N LEU A 409 -11.59 -10.86 6.58
CA LEU A 409 -12.96 -10.65 7.08
C LEU A 409 -13.06 -10.15 8.54
N CYS A 410 -11.93 -9.99 9.23
CA CYS A 410 -11.85 -9.59 10.63
C CYS A 410 -11.61 -8.09 10.81
N LYS A 411 -12.00 -7.55 11.96
CA LYS A 411 -11.67 -6.18 12.36
C LYS A 411 -10.17 -6.10 12.68
N GLY A 412 -9.46 -5.17 12.08
CA GLY A 412 -8.05 -4.91 12.36
C GLY A 412 -7.86 -3.84 13.42
N HIS A 413 -6.68 -3.77 14.02
CA HIS A 413 -6.40 -2.81 15.08
C HIS A 413 -6.14 -1.40 14.55
N THR A 414 -6.70 -0.37 15.20
CA THR A 414 -6.47 1.02 14.84
C THR A 414 -5.05 1.46 15.17
N GLN A 415 -4.40 2.12 14.22
CA GLN A 415 -3.09 2.75 14.39
C GLN A 415 -3.30 4.21 14.87
N GLY A 416 -2.80 5.22 14.18
CA GLY A 416 -2.84 6.60 14.70
C GLY A 416 -4.23 7.26 14.71
N GLY A 417 -5.08 7.02 13.72
CA GLY A 417 -6.28 7.81 13.43
C GLY A 417 -7.39 7.00 12.75
N SER A 418 -8.41 7.68 12.21
CA SER A 418 -9.47 7.04 11.40
C SER A 418 -9.20 7.29 9.91
N ASN A 419 -8.28 6.51 9.32
CA ASN A 419 -7.69 6.88 8.02
C ASN A 419 -8.55 6.54 6.80
N ALA A 420 -9.62 5.76 6.97
CA ALA A 420 -10.68 5.67 5.97
C ALA A 420 -11.31 7.03 5.66
N ASP A 421 -11.38 7.94 6.64
CA ASP A 421 -11.86 9.31 6.43
C ASP A 421 -10.99 10.05 5.40
N ASN A 422 -9.67 9.93 5.54
CA ASN A 422 -8.71 10.54 4.62
C ASN A 422 -8.85 9.96 3.22
N VAL A 423 -9.03 8.63 3.11
CA VAL A 423 -9.25 7.95 1.83
C VAL A 423 -10.52 8.42 1.15
N LEU A 424 -11.65 8.42 1.85
CA LEU A 424 -12.93 8.87 1.30
C LEU A 424 -12.86 10.34 0.86
N ALA A 425 -12.24 11.20 1.68
CA ALA A 425 -12.08 12.61 1.35
C ALA A 425 -11.17 12.84 0.14
N ASP A 426 -10.02 12.18 0.06
CA ASP A 426 -9.09 12.30 -1.06
C ASP A 426 -9.74 11.87 -2.38
N VAL A 427 -10.43 10.72 -2.37
CA VAL A 427 -11.16 10.19 -3.53
C VAL A 427 -12.31 11.13 -3.93
N TYR A 428 -13.04 11.69 -2.96
CA TYR A 428 -14.08 12.68 -3.22
C TYR A 428 -13.50 13.93 -3.87
N LEU A 429 -12.44 14.50 -3.34
CA LEU A 429 -11.89 15.77 -3.84
C LEU A 429 -11.25 15.63 -5.23
N LYS A 430 -10.80 14.43 -5.58
CA LYS A 430 -10.25 14.11 -6.90
C LYS A 430 -11.31 13.81 -7.97
N GLY A 431 -12.60 13.95 -7.63
CA GLY A 431 -13.68 13.89 -8.61
C GLY A 431 -14.11 12.47 -8.99
N LEU A 432 -13.70 11.44 -8.26
CA LEU A 432 -14.17 10.07 -8.49
C LEU A 432 -15.60 9.95 -7.96
N ARG A 433 -16.56 9.62 -8.84
CA ARG A 433 -18.00 9.65 -8.51
C ARG A 433 -18.75 8.39 -8.89
N ASP A 434 -18.28 7.64 -9.88
CA ASP A 434 -19.08 6.57 -10.51
C ASP A 434 -19.46 5.47 -9.51
N GLY A 435 -20.76 5.34 -9.28
CA GLY A 435 -21.34 4.31 -8.40
C GLY A 435 -21.09 4.53 -6.90
N ILE A 436 -20.50 5.65 -6.49
CA ILE A 436 -20.27 5.96 -5.06
C ILE A 436 -21.44 6.76 -4.50
N ASP A 437 -22.05 6.26 -3.43
CA ASP A 437 -23.01 6.99 -2.62
C ASP A 437 -22.27 7.92 -1.65
N TRP A 438 -22.04 9.17 -2.08
CA TRP A 438 -21.31 10.16 -1.28
C TRP A 438 -22.10 10.72 -0.11
N ASP A 439 -23.43 10.59 -0.10
CA ASP A 439 -24.22 10.93 1.09
C ASP A 439 -23.97 9.90 2.20
N ALA A 440 -23.96 8.61 1.85
CA ALA A 440 -23.56 7.54 2.77
C ALA A 440 -22.08 7.65 3.17
N GLY A 441 -21.19 7.93 2.21
CA GLY A 441 -19.77 8.14 2.50
C GLY A 441 -19.53 9.31 3.45
N TYR A 442 -20.24 10.43 3.29
CA TYR A 442 -20.16 11.54 4.22
C TYR A 442 -20.73 11.19 5.60
N ALA A 443 -21.87 10.50 5.66
CA ALA A 443 -22.46 10.05 6.91
C ALA A 443 -21.51 9.10 7.68
N ALA A 444 -20.76 8.26 6.97
CA ALA A 444 -19.75 7.36 7.55
C ALA A 444 -18.62 8.15 8.23
N VAL A 445 -17.96 9.08 7.53
CA VAL A 445 -16.86 9.87 8.12
C VAL A 445 -17.34 10.83 9.21
N GLN A 446 -18.57 11.34 9.08
CA GLN A 446 -19.19 12.17 10.12
C GLN A 446 -19.43 11.35 11.40
N LYS A 447 -19.84 10.08 11.26
CA LYS A 447 -20.02 9.20 12.41
C LYS A 447 -18.71 8.97 13.16
N ASP A 448 -17.63 8.62 12.45
CA ASP A 448 -16.30 8.41 13.06
C ASP A 448 -15.82 9.65 13.83
N ALA A 449 -16.18 10.87 13.39
CA ALA A 449 -15.81 12.12 14.05
C ALA A 449 -16.77 12.59 15.18
N GLU A 450 -17.97 12.03 15.27
CA GLU A 450 -19.00 12.51 16.21
C GLU A 450 -19.48 11.46 17.21
N GLU A 451 -19.35 10.17 16.91
CA GLU A 451 -19.77 9.07 17.78
C GLU A 451 -18.56 8.26 18.20
N GLU A 452 -18.50 7.91 19.48
CA GLU A 452 -17.43 7.09 20.04
C GLU A 452 -17.81 5.60 19.99
N PRO A 453 -16.99 4.73 19.39
CA PRO A 453 -17.19 3.29 19.45
C PRO A 453 -16.90 2.73 20.84
N TYR A 454 -17.61 1.66 21.20
CA TYR A 454 -17.32 0.89 22.41
C TYR A 454 -15.89 0.31 22.39
N ASP A 455 -15.45 -0.25 21.26
CA ASP A 455 -14.09 -0.77 21.09
C ASP A 455 -13.37 -0.01 19.99
N TRP A 456 -12.82 1.14 20.35
CA TRP A 456 -12.11 1.97 19.40
C TRP A 456 -10.72 1.43 19.04
N SER A 457 -10.26 0.34 19.69
CA SER A 457 -9.04 -0.37 19.25
C SER A 457 -9.19 -0.97 17.86
N SER A 458 -10.41 -1.07 17.32
CA SER A 458 -10.64 -1.62 15.98
C SER A 458 -11.69 -0.86 15.16
N GLU A 459 -12.21 0.26 15.68
CA GLU A 459 -13.36 0.98 15.11
C GLU A 459 -13.20 2.49 15.33
N GLY A 460 -13.60 3.31 14.34
CA GLY A 460 -13.77 4.76 14.49
C GLY A 460 -12.69 5.50 15.29
N ARG A 461 -13.11 6.43 16.15
CA ARG A 461 -12.22 7.24 17.00
C ARG A 461 -12.58 7.11 18.47
N GLY A 462 -11.59 6.88 19.32
CA GLY A 462 -11.76 6.93 20.77
C GLY A 462 -11.51 8.32 21.36
N GLY A 463 -11.78 8.49 22.65
CA GLY A 463 -11.54 9.71 23.42
C GLY A 463 -12.27 10.93 22.85
N LEU A 464 -13.42 10.75 22.17
CA LEU A 464 -14.09 11.84 21.45
C LEU A 464 -14.72 12.85 22.40
N ARG A 465 -15.06 12.44 23.62
CA ARG A 465 -15.44 13.38 24.67
C ARG A 465 -14.31 14.35 24.99
N SER A 466 -13.13 13.84 25.32
CA SER A 466 -11.94 14.64 25.60
C SER A 466 -11.51 15.46 24.37
N TRP A 467 -11.59 14.88 23.17
CA TRP A 467 -11.36 15.61 21.91
C TRP A 467 -12.25 16.86 21.78
N LYS A 468 -13.54 16.74 22.09
CA LYS A 468 -14.51 17.84 21.96
C LYS A 468 -14.46 18.84 23.11
N ASP A 469 -14.21 18.37 24.34
CA ASP A 469 -14.23 19.22 25.55
C ASP A 469 -12.88 19.90 25.82
N LEU A 470 -11.77 19.19 25.59
CA LEU A 470 -10.40 19.63 25.88
C LEU A 470 -9.64 20.09 24.64
N HIS A 471 -10.10 19.69 23.45
CA HIS A 471 -9.44 19.99 22.17
C HIS A 471 -8.07 19.31 22.00
N TYR A 472 -7.88 18.16 22.64
CA TYR A 472 -6.76 17.22 22.43
C TYR A 472 -7.11 15.88 23.08
N ILE A 473 -6.40 14.82 22.73
CA ILE A 473 -6.46 13.54 23.45
C ILE A 473 -5.48 13.61 24.62
N PRO A 474 -5.93 13.48 25.88
CA PRO A 474 -5.05 13.52 27.04
C PRO A 474 -4.35 12.18 27.28
N VAL A 475 -3.22 12.21 27.99
CA VAL A 475 -2.66 11.01 28.63
C VAL A 475 -3.50 10.63 29.84
N GLU A 476 -3.54 9.33 30.15
CA GLU A 476 -4.36 8.79 31.24
C GLU A 476 -5.83 9.25 31.12
N ASP A 477 -6.36 9.24 29.89
CA ASP A 477 -7.71 9.71 29.59
C ASP A 477 -8.76 8.97 30.42
N PHE A 478 -9.69 9.71 30.99
CA PHE A 478 -10.82 9.17 31.72
C PHE A 478 -12.00 9.00 30.76
N ASP A 479 -11.89 7.97 29.94
CA ASP A 479 -12.89 7.59 28.97
C ASP A 479 -13.63 6.34 29.45
N TYR A 480 -14.90 6.51 29.80
CA TYR A 480 -15.80 5.42 30.20
C TYR A 480 -16.83 5.10 29.11
N GLU A 481 -16.81 5.83 27.99
CA GLU A 481 -17.74 5.70 26.86
C GLU A 481 -17.17 4.73 25.82
N GLY A 482 -15.85 4.78 25.58
CA GLY A 482 -15.11 3.87 24.71
C GLY A 482 -13.92 3.18 25.40
N PHE A 483 -13.41 2.10 24.78
CA PHE A 483 -12.29 1.32 25.32
C PHE A 483 -11.23 1.03 24.25
N GLY A 484 -9.98 1.36 24.55
CA GLY A 484 -8.84 1.01 23.71
C GLY A 484 -7.47 1.22 24.35
N THR A 485 -6.42 1.26 23.54
CA THR A 485 -5.03 1.40 24.02
C THR A 485 -4.82 2.70 24.80
N MET A 486 -4.13 2.69 25.94
CA MET A 486 -3.97 3.89 26.78
C MET A 486 -2.88 4.89 26.28
N THR A 487 -2.30 4.65 25.11
CA THR A 487 -1.14 5.36 24.57
C THR A 487 -1.50 6.20 23.33
N ARG A 488 -0.49 6.80 22.68
CA ARG A 488 -0.62 7.49 21.38
C ARG A 488 -1.39 8.81 21.43
N SER A 489 -1.46 9.46 22.59
CA SER A 489 -2.23 10.71 22.75
C SER A 489 -1.79 11.84 21.80
N ILE A 490 -0.48 11.99 21.55
CA ILE A 490 0.07 13.00 20.62
C ILE A 490 -0.29 12.62 19.18
N SER A 491 0.04 11.40 18.73
CA SER A 491 -0.23 11.00 17.35
C SER A 491 -1.73 11.00 17.03
N ARG A 492 -2.59 10.55 17.95
CA ARG A 492 -4.05 10.62 17.79
C ARG A 492 -4.56 12.05 17.67
N THR A 493 -4.06 12.97 18.49
CA THR A 493 -4.44 14.39 18.40
C THR A 493 -4.06 14.99 17.04
N LEU A 494 -2.88 14.66 16.52
CA LEU A 494 -2.40 15.14 15.22
C LEU A 494 -3.19 14.52 14.06
N GLU A 495 -3.43 13.21 14.11
CA GLU A 495 -4.17 12.51 13.06
C GLU A 495 -5.66 12.88 13.06
N TYR A 496 -6.32 12.98 14.21
CA TYR A 496 -7.71 13.46 14.29
C TYR A 496 -7.85 14.90 13.79
N SER A 497 -6.85 15.75 14.04
CA SER A 497 -6.82 17.10 13.46
C SER A 497 -6.83 17.07 11.93
N TYR A 498 -6.03 16.18 11.33
CA TYR A 498 -5.99 16.03 9.89
C TYR A 498 -7.23 15.34 9.32
N ASN A 499 -7.77 14.32 10.02
CA ASN A 499 -9.02 13.67 9.64
C ASN A 499 -10.18 14.69 9.63
N ASP A 500 -10.27 15.57 10.64
CA ASP A 500 -11.27 16.64 10.67
C ASP A 500 -11.06 17.65 9.52
N PHE A 501 -9.83 17.98 9.14
CA PHE A 501 -9.58 18.78 7.94
C PHE A 501 -10.13 18.10 6.67
N ALA A 502 -9.88 16.79 6.52
CA ALA A 502 -10.35 16.02 5.37
C ALA A 502 -11.88 15.99 5.29
N ILE A 503 -12.56 15.78 6.43
CA ILE A 503 -14.03 15.86 6.53
C ILE A 503 -14.53 17.27 6.21
N ALA A 504 -13.83 18.31 6.65
CA ALA A 504 -14.18 19.69 6.32
C ALA A 504 -14.17 19.93 4.80
N GLN A 505 -13.19 19.38 4.08
CA GLN A 505 -13.11 19.49 2.63
C GLN A 505 -14.28 18.76 1.93
N MET A 506 -14.64 17.56 2.38
CA MET A 506 -15.83 16.87 1.87
C MET A 506 -17.11 17.68 2.14
N ALA A 507 -17.27 18.19 3.37
CA ALA A 507 -18.43 18.98 3.78
C ALA A 507 -18.59 20.24 2.91
N ARG A 508 -17.49 20.93 2.59
CA ARG A 508 -17.50 22.07 1.64
C ARG A 508 -18.00 21.66 0.27
N GLY A 509 -17.44 20.58 -0.29
CA GLY A 509 -17.85 20.11 -1.61
C GLY A 509 -19.28 19.54 -1.66
N LEU A 510 -19.87 19.21 -0.52
CA LEU A 510 -21.28 18.79 -0.38
C LEU A 510 -22.20 19.94 0.09
N ASN A 511 -21.72 21.19 0.13
CA ASN A 511 -22.44 22.37 0.61
C ASN A 511 -22.96 22.30 2.06
N LYS A 512 -22.32 21.49 2.92
CA LYS A 512 -22.61 21.38 4.36
C LYS A 512 -21.80 22.39 5.16
N THR A 513 -22.10 23.67 4.99
CA THR A 513 -21.27 24.80 5.48
C THR A 513 -21.06 24.85 7.00
N THR A 514 -22.08 24.47 7.79
CA THR A 514 -21.96 24.39 9.26
C THR A 514 -20.97 23.32 9.68
N ASP A 515 -21.03 22.14 9.05
CA ASP A 515 -20.13 21.03 9.36
C ASP A 515 -18.71 21.34 8.86
N ALA A 516 -18.57 21.91 7.66
CA ALA A 516 -17.29 22.39 7.14
C ALA A 516 -16.58 23.31 8.14
N LYS A 517 -17.30 24.29 8.70
CA LYS A 517 -16.74 25.20 9.71
C LYS A 517 -16.38 24.49 11.01
N ARG A 518 -17.22 23.56 11.49
CA ARG A 518 -16.95 22.78 12.70
C ARG A 518 -15.65 21.98 12.57
N TYR A 519 -15.53 21.18 11.52
CA TYR A 519 -14.38 20.31 11.34
C TYR A 519 -13.12 21.10 10.97
N GLU A 520 -13.22 22.22 10.26
CA GLU A 520 -12.08 23.12 10.07
C GLU A 520 -11.59 23.69 11.42
N THR A 521 -12.48 24.10 12.32
CA THR A 521 -12.09 24.54 13.67
C THR A 521 -11.40 23.43 14.45
N ARG A 522 -11.97 22.21 14.47
CA ARG A 522 -11.35 21.07 15.16
C ARG A 522 -10.02 20.64 14.52
N SER A 523 -9.84 20.86 13.22
CA SER A 523 -8.57 20.57 12.55
C SER A 523 -7.39 21.38 13.07
N ARG A 524 -7.61 22.41 13.90
CA ARG A 524 -6.56 23.23 14.52
C ARG A 524 -6.16 22.76 15.92
N TYR A 525 -6.82 21.72 16.44
CA TYR A 525 -6.63 21.24 17.81
C TYR A 525 -5.23 20.70 18.09
N TRP A 526 -4.48 20.29 17.06
CA TRP A 526 -3.05 19.96 17.18
C TRP A 526 -2.22 21.02 17.91
N GLN A 527 -2.58 22.31 17.76
CA GLN A 527 -1.86 23.42 18.38
C GLN A 527 -1.88 23.34 19.92
N ASN A 528 -2.90 22.68 20.49
CA ASN A 528 -3.04 22.54 21.93
C ASN A 528 -1.96 21.68 22.57
N LEU A 529 -1.23 20.86 21.81
CA LEU A 529 -0.11 20.08 22.33
C LEU A 529 1.25 20.71 22.04
N PHE A 530 1.31 21.86 21.37
CA PHE A 530 2.59 22.53 21.08
C PHE A 530 3.11 23.27 22.32
N LYS A 531 4.27 22.84 22.82
CA LYS A 531 4.92 23.48 23.98
C LYS A 531 6.15 24.26 23.51
N GLU A 532 5.99 25.57 23.37
CA GLU A 532 6.97 26.49 22.73
C GLU A 532 8.39 26.44 23.33
N ASP A 533 8.50 26.25 24.64
CA ASP A 533 9.77 26.21 25.39
C ASP A 533 10.31 24.79 25.59
N GLN A 534 9.66 23.77 25.03
CA GLN A 534 10.17 22.40 25.12
C GLN A 534 11.47 22.28 24.32
N ALA A 535 12.55 21.89 24.98
CA ALA A 535 13.82 21.57 24.33
C ALA A 535 13.89 20.08 23.96
N SER A 536 14.79 19.75 23.03
CA SER A 536 15.21 18.37 22.77
C SER A 536 16.70 18.22 23.10
N LEU A 537 17.05 17.16 23.81
CA LEU A 537 18.43 16.85 24.19
C LEU A 537 18.85 15.53 23.53
N TRP A 538 19.97 15.53 22.81
CA TRP A 538 20.58 14.31 22.29
C TRP A 538 21.87 14.02 23.06
N GLN A 539 21.92 12.86 23.75
CA GLN A 539 23.05 12.46 24.60
C GLN A 539 23.44 13.55 25.62
N GLY A 540 22.43 14.20 26.21
CA GLY A 540 22.62 15.28 27.19
C GLY A 540 23.08 16.62 26.60
N LYS A 541 23.20 16.74 25.27
CA LYS A 541 23.49 17.99 24.58
C LYS A 541 22.22 18.56 23.97
N ASP A 542 22.05 19.87 24.08
CA ASP A 542 20.95 20.58 23.41
C ASP A 542 21.09 20.43 21.89
N THR A 543 19.99 20.07 21.24
CA THR A 543 19.90 20.01 19.78
C THR A 543 19.91 21.40 19.12
N GLY A 544 19.69 22.46 19.91
CA GLY A 544 19.59 23.85 19.45
C GLY A 544 18.18 24.24 19.02
N PHE A 545 17.20 23.36 19.19
CA PHE A 545 15.81 23.58 18.80
C PHE A 545 14.88 23.52 20.01
N THR A 546 13.92 24.44 20.05
CA THR A 546 12.82 24.48 21.03
C THR A 546 11.46 24.48 20.35
N GLY A 547 10.41 24.15 21.08
CA GLY A 547 9.06 24.05 20.52
C GLY A 547 8.84 22.66 19.95
N PHE A 548 8.31 21.76 20.77
CA PHE A 548 7.92 20.40 20.38
C PHE A 548 6.54 20.09 20.94
N PHE A 549 5.86 19.12 20.32
CA PHE A 549 4.65 18.57 20.92
C PHE A 549 4.98 17.88 22.24
N GLN A 550 4.09 17.99 23.21
CA GLN A 550 4.17 17.28 24.49
C GLN A 550 2.77 16.79 24.88
N PRO A 551 2.69 15.65 25.57
CA PRO A 551 1.41 15.16 26.05
C PRO A 551 0.81 16.11 27.09
N LYS A 552 -0.50 16.05 27.27
CA LYS A 552 -1.22 16.78 28.33
C LYS A 552 -2.13 15.85 29.10
N TYR A 553 -2.27 16.07 30.40
CA TYR A 553 -3.25 15.40 31.24
C TYR A 553 -4.64 16.04 31.09
N LEU A 554 -5.67 15.37 31.61
CA LEU A 554 -7.06 15.86 31.69
C LEU A 554 -7.20 17.25 32.31
N ASN A 555 -6.34 17.58 33.30
CA ASN A 555 -6.37 18.87 34.00
C ASN A 555 -5.63 20.01 33.25
N GLY A 556 -5.14 19.77 32.04
CA GLY A 556 -4.40 20.73 31.22
C GLY A 556 -2.91 20.87 31.56
N THR A 557 -2.41 20.17 32.58
CA THR A 557 -0.97 20.14 32.87
C THR A 557 -0.21 19.30 31.84
N TRP A 558 1.06 19.63 31.62
CA TRP A 558 1.91 18.95 30.65
C TRP A 558 2.43 17.61 31.20
N GLY A 559 2.32 16.57 30.39
CA GLY A 559 3.14 15.37 30.50
C GLY A 559 4.50 15.59 29.83
N VAL A 560 5.38 14.59 29.93
CA VAL A 560 6.72 14.64 29.32
C VAL A 560 6.99 13.38 28.54
N GLN A 561 7.36 13.54 27.28
CA GLN A 561 8.04 12.52 26.49
C GLN A 561 9.27 13.15 25.86
N ASP A 562 10.40 12.46 25.93
CA ASP A 562 11.62 12.88 25.22
C ASP A 562 11.32 12.95 23.72
N PRO A 563 11.57 14.10 23.06
CA PRO A 563 11.29 14.24 21.63
C PRO A 563 11.92 13.18 20.74
N LEU A 564 13.01 12.55 21.17
CA LEU A 564 13.76 11.53 20.43
C LEU A 564 13.33 10.09 20.74
N THR A 565 12.47 9.86 21.74
CA THR A 565 11.91 8.52 21.98
C THR A 565 11.24 7.99 20.72
N CYS A 566 11.51 6.72 20.36
CA CYS A 566 11.03 6.07 19.14
C CYS A 566 11.56 6.67 17.82
N SER A 567 12.65 7.43 17.86
CA SER A 567 13.37 7.83 16.64
C SER A 567 14.28 6.69 16.16
N ASN A 568 14.75 6.78 14.92
CA ASN A 568 15.70 5.82 14.34
C ASN A 568 17.04 5.73 15.10
N ILE A 569 17.37 6.76 15.88
CA ILE A 569 18.57 6.79 16.73
C ILE A 569 18.30 6.39 18.19
N ASP A 570 17.04 6.07 18.54
CA ASP A 570 16.68 5.58 19.86
C ASP A 570 17.01 4.09 20.00
N GLN A 571 18.00 3.79 20.85
CA GLN A 571 18.48 2.42 21.11
C GLN A 571 18.03 1.88 22.48
N SER A 572 17.14 2.60 23.16
CA SER A 572 16.66 2.25 24.50
C SER A 572 15.77 1.00 24.55
N GLY A 573 15.21 0.59 23.40
CA GLY A 573 14.27 -0.53 23.32
C GLY A 573 12.87 -0.21 23.86
N HIS A 574 12.46 1.06 23.88
CA HIS A 574 11.08 1.44 24.20
C HIS A 574 10.08 0.75 23.29
N ALA A 575 8.89 0.45 23.83
CA ALA A 575 7.76 0.09 23.00
C ALA A 575 7.29 1.34 22.25
N CYS A 576 7.03 1.18 20.94
CA CYS A 576 6.68 2.29 20.05
C CYS A 576 5.37 2.06 19.29
N SER A 577 4.62 0.99 19.57
CA SER A 577 3.40 0.64 18.82
C SER A 577 2.22 0.50 19.79
N LEU A 578 1.45 -0.58 19.72
CA LEU A 578 0.20 -0.76 20.47
C LEU A 578 0.36 -1.22 21.94
N GLN A 579 1.58 -1.38 22.44
CA GLN A 579 1.78 -1.83 23.82
C GLN A 579 1.35 -0.76 24.83
N ASN A 580 0.76 -1.17 25.97
CA ASN A 580 0.35 -0.25 27.03
C ASN A 580 1.51 0.51 27.71
N THR A 581 2.76 0.10 27.45
CA THR A 581 3.98 0.77 27.93
C THR A 581 4.64 1.61 26.85
N ALA A 582 4.00 1.78 25.69
CA ALA A 582 4.53 2.60 24.60
C ALA A 582 4.41 4.10 24.91
N GLY A 583 5.16 4.91 24.17
CA GLY A 583 5.06 6.36 24.24
C GLY A 583 3.73 6.92 23.70
N GLU A 584 3.65 8.24 23.65
CA GLU A 584 2.49 9.02 23.22
C GLU A 584 2.45 9.28 21.71
N THR A 585 3.43 8.74 20.98
CA THR A 585 3.49 8.72 19.52
C THR A 585 3.47 7.28 19.02
N PHE A 586 2.85 7.05 17.86
CA PHE A 586 2.77 5.75 17.22
C PHE A 586 3.87 5.56 16.17
N GLU A 587 4.74 4.58 16.40
CA GLU A 587 5.83 4.05 15.57
C GLU A 587 6.93 5.04 15.15
N SER A 588 6.84 6.28 15.62
CA SER A 588 7.86 7.29 15.38
C SER A 588 7.97 8.26 16.54
N SER A 589 8.97 9.13 16.47
CA SER A 589 9.29 10.13 17.48
C SER A 589 8.49 11.42 17.31
N ILE A 590 8.49 12.26 18.35
CA ILE A 590 7.91 13.61 18.28
C ILE A 590 8.68 14.46 17.25
N TRP A 591 9.98 14.23 17.07
CA TRP A 591 10.77 14.88 16.01
C TRP A 591 10.20 14.65 14.61
N GLU A 592 9.63 13.47 14.35
CA GLU A 592 8.99 13.20 13.06
C GLU A 592 7.53 13.65 13.07
N TYR A 593 6.77 13.34 14.12
CA TYR A 593 5.37 13.76 14.26
C TYR A 593 5.19 15.28 14.31
N GLN A 594 6.21 16.07 14.67
CA GLN A 594 6.08 17.53 14.63
C GLN A 594 5.73 18.06 13.23
N PHE A 595 6.06 17.27 12.21
CA PHE A 595 5.83 17.57 10.81
C PHE A 595 4.49 17.01 10.31
N PHE A 596 3.74 16.26 11.11
CA PHE A 596 2.44 15.73 10.72
C PHE A 596 1.31 16.76 10.93
N VAL A 597 1.39 17.88 10.20
CA VAL A 597 0.34 18.90 10.13
C VAL A 597 0.09 19.31 8.67
N PRO A 598 -0.18 18.33 7.77
CA PRO A 598 -0.15 18.52 6.32
C PRO A 598 -1.14 19.56 5.77
N HIS A 599 -2.17 19.90 6.55
CA HIS A 599 -3.21 20.88 6.19
C HIS A 599 -2.91 22.31 6.66
N ASP A 600 -2.09 22.48 7.70
CA ASP A 600 -1.87 23.77 8.39
C ASP A 600 -0.36 24.11 8.50
N MET A 601 0.38 23.79 7.43
CA MET A 601 1.82 24.05 7.30
C MET A 601 2.21 25.51 7.52
N GLN A 602 1.38 26.48 7.12
CA GLN A 602 1.68 27.90 7.35
C GLN A 602 1.78 28.19 8.85
N THR A 603 0.80 27.77 9.64
CA THR A 603 0.79 27.96 11.10
C THR A 603 1.95 27.20 11.75
N LEU A 604 2.20 25.94 11.34
CA LEU A 604 3.34 25.18 11.84
C LEU A 604 4.67 25.92 11.59
N ILE A 605 4.92 26.36 10.36
CA ILE A 605 6.16 27.09 10.02
C ILE A 605 6.30 28.35 10.88
N SER A 606 5.23 29.10 11.12
CA SER A 606 5.24 30.25 12.02
C SER A 606 5.61 29.87 13.46
N LEU A 607 5.01 28.82 14.03
CA LEU A 607 5.32 28.34 15.38
C LEU A 607 6.77 27.84 15.52
N LEU A 608 7.35 27.32 14.44
CA LEU A 608 8.74 26.88 14.41
C LEU A 608 9.75 27.99 14.12
N GLY A 609 9.32 29.25 14.16
CA GLY A 609 10.20 30.41 13.99
C GLY A 609 10.44 30.83 12.54
N GLY A 610 9.53 30.47 11.64
CA GLY A 610 9.53 30.87 10.24
C GLY A 610 10.28 29.91 9.31
N PRO A 611 10.26 30.18 7.99
CA PRO A 611 10.76 29.27 6.96
C PRO A 611 12.22 28.82 7.17
N THR A 612 13.10 29.72 7.59
CA THR A 612 14.52 29.40 7.82
C THR A 612 14.71 28.37 8.92
N ASN A 613 14.05 28.54 10.07
CA ASN A 613 14.16 27.60 11.19
C ASN A 613 13.46 26.28 10.89
N PHE A 614 12.33 26.32 10.18
CA PHE A 614 11.65 25.12 9.68
C PHE A 614 12.59 24.27 8.81
N VAL A 615 13.26 24.89 7.83
CA VAL A 615 14.22 24.22 6.95
C VAL A 615 15.41 23.67 7.73
N ALA A 616 15.98 24.45 8.65
CA ALA A 616 17.10 24.00 9.49
C ALA A 616 16.72 22.78 10.35
N ARG A 617 15.47 22.73 10.82
CA ARG A 617 14.96 21.64 11.63
C ARG A 617 14.71 20.36 10.82
N LEU A 618 14.14 20.48 9.61
CA LEU A 618 14.07 19.36 8.67
C LEU A 618 15.47 18.85 8.30
N ASP A 619 16.42 19.76 8.03
CA ASP A 619 17.80 19.37 7.78
C ASP A 619 18.38 18.59 8.96
N TYR A 620 18.16 19.03 10.20
CA TYR A 620 18.59 18.31 11.39
C TYR A 620 17.97 16.92 11.50
N LEU A 621 16.65 16.79 11.29
CA LEU A 621 15.92 15.51 11.29
C LEU A 621 16.58 14.50 10.34
N HIS A 622 16.82 14.92 9.10
CA HIS A 622 17.39 14.07 8.06
C HIS A 622 18.90 13.81 8.26
N ASP A 623 19.68 14.85 8.54
CA ASP A 623 21.15 14.78 8.59
C ASP A 623 21.68 14.10 9.86
N GLN A 624 20.90 14.11 10.94
CA GLN A 624 21.20 13.35 12.17
C GLN A 624 20.59 11.94 12.17
N ASN A 625 20.01 11.51 11.04
CA ASN A 625 19.42 10.18 10.88
C ASN A 625 18.32 9.88 11.91
N ILE A 626 17.63 10.90 12.43
CA ILE A 626 16.52 10.76 13.39
C ILE A 626 15.30 10.11 12.71
N THR A 627 15.07 10.46 11.44
CA THR A 627 14.04 9.86 10.57
C THR A 627 14.49 8.53 9.99
N TYR A 628 13.52 7.65 9.72
CA TYR A 628 13.72 6.37 9.05
C TYR A 628 12.74 6.24 7.87
N ILE A 629 13.28 6.20 6.65
CA ILE A 629 12.48 6.14 5.41
C ILE A 629 11.72 4.81 5.25
N GLY A 630 12.06 3.78 6.03
CA GLY A 630 11.28 2.54 6.09
C GLY A 630 10.04 2.62 6.98
N ASN A 631 9.58 3.82 7.35
CA ASN A 631 8.32 4.03 8.06
C ASN A 631 7.54 5.23 7.48
N GLU A 632 6.22 5.13 7.49
CA GLU A 632 5.26 5.99 6.81
C GLU A 632 5.24 7.45 7.25
N PRO A 633 5.41 7.80 8.56
CA PRO A 633 5.42 9.19 9.00
C PRO A 633 6.57 10.00 8.39
N ALA A 634 7.64 9.32 7.93
CA ALA A 634 8.78 9.96 7.29
C ALA A 634 8.47 10.49 5.88
N PHE A 635 7.51 9.91 5.15
CA PHE A 635 7.37 10.17 3.70
C PHE A 635 7.17 11.64 3.36
N LEU A 636 6.26 12.32 4.06
CA LEU A 636 5.94 13.71 3.77
C LEU A 636 7.08 14.66 4.14
N THR A 637 7.88 14.34 5.16
CA THR A 637 9.00 15.17 5.63
C THR A 637 10.03 15.46 4.52
N VAL A 638 10.24 14.49 3.62
CA VAL A 638 11.07 14.61 2.42
C VAL A 638 10.63 15.77 1.52
N PHE A 639 9.33 16.04 1.47
CA PHE A 639 8.73 17.01 0.56
C PHE A 639 8.32 18.33 1.22
N GLN A 640 8.37 18.46 2.54
CA GLN A 640 7.84 19.66 3.21
C GLN A 640 8.66 20.94 3.02
N TYR A 641 9.88 20.86 2.50
CA TYR A 641 10.65 22.04 2.10
C TYR A 641 9.90 22.93 1.08
N HIS A 642 8.95 22.37 0.32
CA HIS A 642 8.09 23.11 -0.60
C HIS A 642 7.27 24.21 0.09
N TYR A 643 6.80 23.98 1.32
CA TYR A 643 6.03 24.97 2.08
C TYR A 643 6.90 26.10 2.64
N ALA A 644 8.22 25.91 2.67
CA ALA A 644 9.19 26.92 3.10
C ALA A 644 9.96 27.55 1.92
N GLY A 645 9.47 27.37 0.69
CA GLY A 645 10.08 27.95 -0.52
C GLY A 645 11.43 27.35 -0.88
N ARG A 646 11.70 26.08 -0.51
CA ARG A 646 12.96 25.37 -0.78
C ARG A 646 12.76 24.02 -1.50
N PRO A 647 12.01 23.93 -2.61
CA PRO A 647 11.71 22.67 -3.30
C PRO A 647 12.97 21.91 -3.79
N ALA A 648 14.07 22.62 -4.04
CA ALA A 648 15.36 22.03 -4.37
C ALA A 648 15.90 21.09 -3.27
N LYS A 649 15.64 21.39 -2.00
CA LYS A 649 16.03 20.51 -0.89
C LYS A 649 15.25 19.20 -0.90
N SER A 650 13.97 19.22 -1.23
CA SER A 650 13.20 17.99 -1.43
C SER A 650 13.74 17.15 -2.59
N THR A 651 14.09 17.78 -3.70
CA THR A 651 14.81 17.07 -4.78
C THR A 651 16.11 16.45 -4.25
N SER A 652 16.89 17.18 -3.44
CA SER A 652 18.09 16.63 -2.82
C SER A 652 17.82 15.41 -1.94
N ARG A 653 16.81 15.47 -1.07
CA ARG A 653 16.44 14.35 -0.20
C ARG A 653 16.00 13.14 -0.99
N VAL A 654 15.17 13.32 -2.01
CA VAL A 654 14.75 12.24 -2.92
C VAL A 654 15.96 11.61 -3.64
N ARG A 655 16.91 12.42 -4.12
CA ARG A 655 18.13 11.91 -4.76
C ARG A 655 19.07 11.18 -3.79
N THR A 656 19.00 11.46 -2.50
CA THR A 656 19.73 10.68 -1.49
C THR A 656 18.98 9.40 -1.13
N TYR A 657 17.71 9.50 -0.73
CA TYR A 657 16.99 8.38 -0.15
C TYR A 657 16.65 7.27 -1.15
N ILE A 658 16.28 7.61 -2.39
CA ILE A 658 15.90 6.57 -3.36
C ILE A 658 17.08 5.62 -3.64
N PRO A 659 18.30 6.11 -3.99
CA PRO A 659 19.45 5.22 -4.21
C PRO A 659 19.98 4.52 -2.94
N ASP A 660 19.92 5.19 -1.78
CA ASP A 660 20.52 4.66 -0.55
C ASP A 660 19.66 3.54 0.08
N TYR A 661 18.33 3.62 -0.06
CA TYR A 661 17.39 2.73 0.63
C TYR A 661 16.62 1.79 -0.30
N PHE A 662 16.59 2.06 -1.61
CA PHE A 662 15.83 1.26 -2.57
C PHE A 662 16.71 0.69 -3.67
N SER A 663 16.75 -0.64 -3.78
CA SER A 663 17.50 -1.34 -4.82
C SER A 663 16.69 -2.46 -5.45
N PRO A 664 17.01 -2.87 -6.68
CA PRO A 664 16.24 -3.91 -7.38
C PRO A 664 16.72 -5.31 -6.98
N THR A 665 17.01 -5.50 -5.70
CA THR A 665 17.49 -6.75 -5.11
C THR A 665 16.47 -7.29 -4.09
N PRO A 666 16.55 -8.57 -3.69
CA PRO A 666 15.62 -9.10 -2.70
C PRO A 666 15.58 -8.32 -1.39
N ALA A 667 16.73 -7.83 -0.91
CA ALA A 667 16.87 -7.01 0.30
C ALA A 667 16.66 -5.50 0.03
N GLY A 668 16.05 -5.16 -1.11
CA GLY A 668 16.07 -3.82 -1.66
C GLY A 668 15.05 -2.84 -1.11
N LEU A 669 14.38 -3.17 0.00
CA LEU A 669 13.49 -2.27 0.73
C LEU A 669 14.08 -1.94 2.11
N PRO A 670 13.84 -0.71 2.61
CA PRO A 670 14.37 -0.28 3.89
C PRO A 670 13.69 -0.93 5.09
N GLY A 671 12.42 -1.32 4.95
CA GLY A 671 11.54 -1.93 5.93
C GLY A 671 10.34 -2.57 5.22
N ASN A 672 9.27 -2.86 5.96
CA ASN A 672 8.01 -3.39 5.44
C ASN A 672 7.55 -2.61 4.20
N ASP A 673 6.95 -3.29 3.21
CA ASP A 673 6.35 -2.60 2.06
C ASP A 673 4.97 -1.99 2.36
N ASP A 674 4.34 -2.42 3.47
CA ASP A 674 3.05 -1.98 4.01
C ASP A 674 1.96 -1.89 2.94
N SER A 675 1.67 -3.05 2.35
CA SER A 675 0.68 -3.21 1.27
C SER A 675 0.94 -2.37 0.01
N GLY A 676 2.15 -1.86 -0.19
CA GLY A 676 2.55 -1.05 -1.34
C GLY A 676 2.71 0.44 -1.03
N ALA A 677 2.69 0.85 0.25
CA ALA A 677 3.00 2.21 0.67
C ALA A 677 4.43 2.61 0.27
N MET A 678 5.43 1.75 0.53
CA MET A 678 6.81 1.95 0.07
C MET A 678 6.92 1.94 -1.45
N GLY A 679 6.25 0.99 -2.11
CA GLY A 679 6.22 0.89 -3.58
C GLY A 679 5.71 2.16 -4.26
N SER A 680 4.61 2.73 -3.75
CA SER A 680 4.04 3.98 -4.25
C SER A 680 4.86 5.21 -3.88
N PHE A 681 5.50 5.25 -2.69
CA PHE A 681 6.44 6.31 -2.33
C PHE A 681 7.59 6.40 -3.34
N VAL A 682 8.25 5.28 -3.63
CA VAL A 682 9.33 5.20 -4.61
C VAL A 682 8.85 5.62 -6.00
N ALA A 683 7.72 5.06 -6.46
CA ALA A 683 7.20 5.36 -7.78
C ALA A 683 6.91 6.87 -7.96
N MET A 684 6.19 7.47 -7.01
CA MET A 684 5.86 8.89 -7.02
C MET A 684 7.13 9.75 -6.95
N ALA A 685 8.02 9.50 -6.00
CA ALA A 685 9.28 10.23 -5.88
C ALA A 685 10.12 10.17 -7.16
N MET A 686 10.17 9.01 -7.82
CA MET A 686 10.89 8.84 -9.08
C MET A 686 10.24 9.56 -10.27
N MET A 687 8.91 9.73 -10.25
CA MET A 687 8.17 10.50 -11.25
C MET A 687 8.32 12.02 -11.09
N GLY A 688 8.93 12.48 -9.99
CA GLY A 688 9.06 13.91 -9.68
C GLY A 688 7.83 14.50 -8.99
N LEU A 689 7.01 13.68 -8.33
CA LEU A 689 5.72 14.07 -7.77
C LEU A 689 5.50 13.41 -6.40
N PHE A 690 4.89 14.09 -5.43
CA PHE A 690 4.44 13.44 -4.19
C PHE A 690 3.11 14.01 -3.71
N PRO A 691 2.11 13.18 -3.36
CA PRO A 691 0.78 13.67 -3.02
C PRO A 691 0.75 14.27 -1.60
N ASN A 692 -0.08 15.30 -1.39
CA ASN A 692 -0.59 15.64 -0.07
C ASN A 692 -2.09 15.26 -0.04
N PRO A 693 -2.45 14.07 0.48
CA PRO A 693 -3.80 13.53 0.39
C PRO A 693 -4.87 14.43 1.03
N GLY A 694 -6.14 14.18 0.69
CA GLY A 694 -7.25 15.03 1.17
C GLY A 694 -7.24 16.42 0.56
N GLN A 695 -6.43 16.63 -0.49
CA GLN A 695 -6.27 17.88 -1.23
C GLN A 695 -5.88 17.57 -2.69
N SER A 696 -6.10 18.55 -3.58
CA SER A 696 -5.62 18.49 -4.96
C SER A 696 -4.21 19.07 -5.06
N VAL A 697 -3.23 18.42 -4.42
CA VAL A 697 -1.85 18.91 -4.31
C VAL A 697 -0.84 17.78 -4.54
N TYR A 698 0.07 17.99 -5.48
CA TYR A 698 1.23 17.15 -5.76
C TYR A 698 2.50 18.00 -5.79
N LEU A 699 3.45 17.73 -4.90
CA LEU A 699 4.69 18.48 -4.72
C LEU A 699 5.71 18.09 -5.79
N LEU A 700 6.31 19.07 -6.47
CA LEU A 700 7.17 18.86 -7.65
C LEU A 700 8.65 18.73 -7.30
N THR A 701 9.26 17.61 -7.69
CA THR A 701 10.72 17.42 -7.66
C THR A 701 11.26 17.11 -9.06
N VAL A 702 12.58 17.10 -9.21
CA VAL A 702 13.19 16.70 -10.49
C VAL A 702 13.05 15.18 -10.69
N PRO A 703 12.34 14.71 -11.73
CA PRO A 703 12.10 13.28 -11.97
C PRO A 703 13.39 12.52 -12.30
N PHE A 704 13.38 11.21 -12.05
CA PHE A 704 14.46 10.30 -12.44
C PHE A 704 14.47 9.99 -13.94
N PHE A 705 13.48 10.49 -14.69
CA PHE A 705 13.30 10.24 -16.12
C PHE A 705 13.24 11.55 -16.89
N GLU A 706 13.70 11.54 -18.13
CA GLU A 706 13.59 12.70 -19.03
C GLU A 706 12.12 13.08 -19.27
N SER A 707 11.24 12.07 -19.37
CA SER A 707 9.80 12.25 -19.47
C SER A 707 9.03 11.15 -18.75
N VAL A 708 7.89 11.51 -18.17
CA VAL A 708 6.88 10.62 -17.60
C VAL A 708 5.56 10.94 -18.29
N SER A 709 4.89 9.92 -18.83
CA SER A 709 3.57 10.04 -19.46
C SER A 709 2.58 9.11 -18.80
N ILE A 710 1.40 9.64 -18.46
CA ILE A 710 0.34 8.91 -17.78
C ILE A 710 -0.96 9.10 -18.55
N VAL A 711 -1.50 8.03 -19.10
CA VAL A 711 -2.81 8.02 -19.74
C VAL A 711 -3.86 7.79 -18.66
N SER A 712 -4.73 8.76 -18.43
CA SER A 712 -5.85 8.61 -17.50
C SER A 712 -6.78 7.49 -17.96
N PRO A 713 -7.01 6.44 -17.16
CA PRO A 713 -7.96 5.38 -17.52
C PRO A 713 -9.41 5.88 -17.65
N LEU A 714 -9.74 7.02 -17.02
CA LEU A 714 -11.09 7.60 -17.06
C LEU A 714 -11.32 8.46 -18.30
N THR A 715 -10.38 9.35 -18.60
CA THR A 715 -10.57 10.35 -19.66
C THR A 715 -9.88 9.99 -20.97
N GLY A 716 -8.96 9.02 -20.95
CA GLY A 716 -8.12 8.65 -22.09
C GLY A 716 -7.10 9.73 -22.48
N LYS A 717 -7.04 10.85 -21.73
CA LYS A 717 -6.07 11.92 -21.97
C LYS A 717 -4.73 11.57 -21.34
N THR A 718 -3.66 12.07 -21.94
CA THR A 718 -2.28 11.82 -21.48
C THR A 718 -1.74 13.04 -20.78
N ALA A 719 -1.44 12.91 -19.50
CA ALA A 719 -0.65 13.90 -18.77
C ALA A 719 0.84 13.61 -18.97
N THR A 720 1.63 14.66 -19.19
CA THR A 720 3.04 14.50 -19.55
C THR A 720 3.91 15.47 -18.75
N LEU A 721 4.84 14.92 -17.97
CA LEU A 721 5.92 15.67 -17.34
C LEU A 721 7.19 15.44 -18.16
N LYS A 722 7.78 16.52 -18.68
CA LYS A 722 9.01 16.51 -19.47
C LYS A 722 10.07 17.38 -18.83
N THR A 723 11.33 17.06 -19.10
CA THR A 723 12.47 17.85 -18.65
C THR A 723 13.33 18.30 -19.84
N VAL A 724 13.86 19.51 -19.76
CA VAL A 724 14.84 20.07 -20.70
C VAL A 724 16.17 20.19 -19.98
N ASN A 725 17.26 19.90 -20.69
CA ASN A 725 18.60 19.74 -20.11
C ASN A 725 18.66 18.62 -19.06
N TRP A 726 17.88 17.56 -19.26
CA TRP A 726 17.98 16.38 -18.42
C TRP A 726 19.38 15.78 -18.52
N ALA A 727 19.99 15.53 -17.38
CA ALA A 727 21.30 14.91 -17.31
C ALA A 727 21.17 13.64 -16.48
N GLN A 728 21.83 12.59 -16.95
CA GLN A 728 21.73 11.28 -16.34
C GLN A 728 22.16 11.35 -14.88
N TYR A 729 21.30 10.81 -14.02
CA TYR A 729 21.60 10.60 -12.63
C TYR A 729 22.71 9.55 -12.49
N ASN A 730 23.88 9.93 -11.98
CA ASN A 730 24.99 9.00 -11.77
C ASN A 730 25.03 8.58 -10.30
N THR A 731 24.40 7.44 -10.00
CA THR A 731 24.38 6.81 -8.67
C THR A 731 25.74 6.40 -8.14
N ALA A 732 26.77 6.28 -8.99
CA ALA A 732 28.04 5.69 -8.60
C ALA A 732 28.95 6.66 -7.81
N ASN A 733 28.78 7.99 -7.94
CA ASN A 733 29.79 8.97 -7.48
C ASN A 733 29.23 10.26 -6.85
N ALA A 734 27.92 10.43 -6.70
CA ALA A 734 27.35 11.64 -6.09
C ALA A 734 26.00 11.37 -5.39
N THR A 735 25.74 12.08 -4.30
CA THR A 735 24.45 12.10 -3.58
C THR A 735 23.86 13.53 -3.56
N GLY A 736 22.56 13.65 -3.28
CA GLY A 736 21.86 14.94 -3.24
C GLY A 736 21.50 15.52 -4.62
N ALA A 737 21.00 16.76 -4.65
CA ALA A 737 20.41 17.34 -5.86
C ALA A 737 21.41 17.41 -7.03
N ALA A 738 22.70 17.67 -6.76
CA ALA A 738 23.74 17.79 -7.78
C ALA A 738 24.17 16.45 -8.43
N ALA A 739 23.67 15.30 -7.98
CA ALA A 739 24.15 13.97 -8.37
C ALA A 739 23.82 13.51 -9.82
N GLY A 740 23.38 14.43 -10.68
CA GLY A 740 23.31 14.24 -12.13
C GLY A 740 23.85 15.44 -12.93
N GLY A 741 24.49 16.42 -12.28
CA GLY A 741 24.87 17.69 -12.90
C GLY A 741 23.72 18.70 -12.94
N ASN A 742 22.60 18.41 -13.63
CA ASN A 742 21.46 19.33 -13.76
C ASN A 742 20.30 18.96 -12.81
N GLY A 743 20.51 19.22 -11.51
CA GLY A 743 19.63 18.81 -10.42
C GLY A 743 18.52 19.77 -10.01
N PHE A 744 18.44 20.95 -10.62
CA PHE A 744 17.63 22.04 -10.10
C PHE A 744 16.69 22.59 -11.18
N ILE A 745 15.42 22.73 -10.84
CA ILE A 745 14.42 23.37 -11.71
C ILE A 745 14.75 24.87 -11.80
N GLN A 746 14.86 25.38 -13.02
CA GLN A 746 15.17 26.78 -13.33
C GLN A 746 13.94 27.56 -13.77
N SER A 747 13.04 26.89 -14.50
CA SER A 747 11.76 27.42 -14.94
C SER A 747 10.85 26.27 -15.35
N ALA A 748 9.55 26.53 -15.43
CA ALA A 748 8.59 25.56 -15.92
C ALA A 748 7.54 26.22 -16.84
N THR A 749 6.94 25.41 -17.70
CA THR A 749 5.71 25.76 -18.41
C THR A 749 4.64 24.70 -18.20
N LEU A 750 3.40 25.13 -17.98
CA LEU A 750 2.21 24.27 -17.97
C LEU A 750 1.36 24.62 -19.20
N ASP A 751 1.16 23.66 -20.09
CA ASP A 751 0.49 23.83 -21.39
C ASP A 751 1.05 25.02 -22.20
N GLY A 752 2.39 25.14 -22.20
CA GLY A 752 3.13 26.20 -22.90
C GLY A 752 3.11 27.58 -22.22
N LYS A 753 2.41 27.75 -21.09
CA LYS A 753 2.39 29.01 -20.33
C LYS A 753 3.39 28.98 -19.18
N PRO A 754 4.05 30.10 -18.84
CA PRO A 754 4.95 30.17 -17.69
C PRO A 754 4.27 29.67 -16.41
N TYR A 755 4.98 28.83 -15.66
CA TYR A 755 4.50 28.21 -14.43
C TYR A 755 5.56 28.30 -13.34
N THR A 756 5.20 28.85 -12.19
CA THR A 756 6.14 29.14 -11.09
C THR A 756 5.84 28.36 -9.81
N LYS A 757 4.63 27.81 -9.67
CA LYS A 757 4.24 27.03 -8.49
C LYS A 757 5.07 25.76 -8.37
N ASN A 758 5.47 25.42 -7.14
CA ASN A 758 6.26 24.24 -6.84
C ASN A 758 5.42 22.97 -6.62
N TRP A 759 4.15 23.00 -7.05
CA TRP A 759 3.18 21.93 -6.91
C TRP A 759 2.21 21.96 -8.10
N ILE A 760 1.48 20.88 -8.35
CA ILE A 760 0.38 20.80 -9.33
C ILE A 760 -0.89 20.21 -8.71
N GLY A 761 -2.03 20.46 -9.34
CA GLY A 761 -3.31 19.86 -8.97
C GLY A 761 -3.61 18.53 -9.68
N HIS A 762 -4.64 17.83 -9.21
CA HIS A 762 -5.11 16.57 -9.81
C HIS A 762 -5.63 16.74 -11.25
N ASP A 763 -6.05 17.95 -11.61
CA ASP A 763 -6.46 18.34 -12.97
C ASP A 763 -5.34 18.13 -14.01
N PHE A 764 -4.07 18.13 -13.59
CA PHE A 764 -2.96 17.72 -14.45
C PHE A 764 -3.20 16.36 -15.11
N PHE A 765 -3.69 15.38 -14.34
CA PHE A 765 -3.92 14.01 -14.81
C PHE A 765 -5.24 13.89 -15.58
N THR A 766 -6.32 14.47 -15.08
CA THR A 766 -7.65 14.29 -15.67
C THR A 766 -7.83 15.09 -16.96
N GLU A 767 -7.17 16.24 -17.08
CA GLU A 767 -7.20 17.08 -18.28
C GLU A 767 -6.10 16.76 -19.30
N GLY A 768 -5.12 15.92 -18.94
CA GLY A 768 -4.01 15.53 -19.81
C GLY A 768 -3.09 16.71 -20.13
N ARG A 769 -2.62 17.41 -19.09
CA ARG A 769 -1.79 18.60 -19.25
C ARG A 769 -0.32 18.24 -19.49
N GLU A 770 0.42 19.18 -20.07
CA GLU A 770 1.87 19.07 -20.26
C GLU A 770 2.63 20.03 -19.34
N LEU A 771 3.49 19.47 -18.49
CA LEU A 771 4.43 20.21 -17.65
C LEU A 771 5.85 20.02 -18.19
N ILE A 772 6.52 21.10 -18.56
CA ILE A 772 7.92 21.08 -19.00
C ILE A 772 8.77 21.78 -17.95
N LEU A 773 9.76 21.09 -17.39
CA LEU A 773 10.73 21.61 -16.43
C LEU A 773 12.07 21.86 -17.11
N VAL A 774 12.60 23.07 -17.06
CA VAL A 774 13.95 23.38 -17.54
C VAL A 774 14.93 23.21 -16.38
N LEU A 775 15.92 22.33 -16.53
CA LEU A 775 16.87 21.98 -15.48
C LEU A 775 18.20 22.73 -15.63
N GLY A 776 18.89 22.91 -14.51
CA GLY A 776 20.18 23.59 -14.40
C GLY A 776 21.02 23.06 -13.24
N LYS A 777 22.27 23.55 -13.16
CA LYS A 777 23.30 23.05 -12.23
C LYS A 777 23.25 23.63 -10.82
N GLU A 778 22.70 24.84 -10.69
CA GLU A 778 22.66 25.58 -9.43
C GLU A 778 21.20 25.75 -8.99
N GLU A 779 20.99 25.84 -7.67
CA GLU A 779 19.68 26.18 -7.12
C GLU A 779 19.20 27.54 -7.69
N SER A 780 17.92 27.60 -8.07
CA SER A 780 17.31 28.79 -8.67
C SER A 780 16.23 29.38 -7.76
N GLU A 781 15.71 30.55 -8.15
CA GLU A 781 14.57 31.20 -7.49
C GLU A 781 13.19 30.66 -7.95
N TRP A 782 13.15 29.58 -8.74
CA TRP A 782 11.88 28.98 -9.15
C TRP A 782 11.16 28.32 -7.98
N GLY A 783 9.88 28.63 -7.78
CA GLY A 783 9.07 27.97 -6.76
C GLY A 783 9.40 28.39 -5.33
N THR A 784 10.07 29.53 -5.13
CA THR A 784 10.52 30.02 -3.82
C THR A 784 9.65 31.15 -3.26
N LYS A 785 8.82 31.80 -4.10
CA LYS A 785 8.01 32.95 -3.68
C LYS A 785 6.75 32.49 -2.94
N PRO A 786 6.19 33.32 -2.04
CA PRO A 786 4.98 32.96 -1.30
C PRO A 786 3.80 32.49 -2.16
N GLU A 787 3.57 33.11 -3.31
CA GLU A 787 2.49 32.75 -4.24
C GLU A 787 2.72 31.41 -5.00
N ASP A 788 3.95 30.89 -4.96
CA ASP A 788 4.35 29.65 -5.62
C ASP A 788 4.19 28.41 -4.72
N LEU A 789 4.00 28.63 -3.42
CA LEU A 789 3.99 27.59 -2.40
C LEU A 789 2.65 26.82 -2.38
N PRO A 790 2.63 25.59 -1.84
CA PRO A 790 1.40 24.78 -1.81
C PRO A 790 0.37 25.34 -0.82
N PRO A 791 -0.93 25.14 -1.06
CA PRO A 791 -1.96 25.72 -0.22
C PRO A 791 -1.91 25.17 1.21
N SER A 792 -2.33 26.00 2.16
CA SER A 792 -2.44 25.68 3.57
C SER A 792 -3.65 26.39 4.17
N LEU A 793 -4.17 25.92 5.30
CA LEU A 793 -5.16 26.69 6.06
C LEU A 793 -4.56 28.03 6.50
N ALA A 794 -5.32 29.11 6.29
CA ALA A 794 -4.92 30.43 6.77
C ALA A 794 -4.89 30.46 8.32
N PRO A 795 -3.99 31.23 8.95
CA PRO A 795 -3.99 31.45 10.39
C PRO A 795 -5.31 32.10 10.86
N GLU A 796 -5.82 31.72 12.02
CA GLU A 796 -7.10 32.23 12.55
C GLU A 796 -7.10 33.77 12.73
N ALA A 797 -5.93 34.37 12.99
CA ALA A 797 -5.75 35.81 13.10
C ALA A 797 -5.81 36.58 11.77
N GLU A 798 -5.57 35.93 10.62
CA GLU A 798 -5.66 36.59 9.30
C GLU A 798 -7.10 36.62 8.76
N VAL A 799 -7.97 35.72 9.23
CA VAL A 799 -9.38 35.65 8.81
C VAL A 799 -10.23 36.77 9.45
N ARG A 800 -9.75 37.39 10.53
CA ARG A 800 -10.39 38.55 11.17
C ARG A 800 -9.42 39.72 11.24
N GLY A 801 -9.53 40.68 10.33
CA GLY A 801 -8.89 41.98 10.52
C GLY A 801 -9.45 42.70 11.75
N ASP A 802 -8.65 43.58 12.37
CA ASP A 802 -9.06 44.43 13.51
C ASP A 802 -10.30 45.31 13.24
N ASP A 803 -10.73 45.43 11.98
CA ASP A 803 -11.90 46.18 11.53
C ASP A 803 -13.11 45.29 11.15
N GLY A 804 -13.03 43.97 11.35
CA GLY A 804 -14.08 43.03 10.99
C GLY A 804 -14.21 42.75 9.49
N THR A 805 -13.27 43.19 8.66
CA THR A 805 -13.22 42.83 7.23
C THR A 805 -12.49 41.51 7.02
N VAL A 806 -13.03 40.67 6.13
CA VAL A 806 -12.37 39.46 5.63
C VAL A 806 -11.27 39.93 4.68
N ARG A 807 -10.01 39.82 5.10
CA ARG A 807 -8.88 40.03 4.19
C ARG A 807 -8.72 38.79 3.31
N ASP A 808 -8.51 39.01 2.02
CA ASP A 808 -8.09 37.96 1.11
C ASP A 808 -6.70 37.48 1.59
N PRO A 809 -6.56 36.27 2.15
CA PRO A 809 -5.29 35.84 2.69
C PRO A 809 -4.29 35.68 1.56
N MET A 810 -3.00 35.80 1.89
CA MET A 810 -1.85 35.60 0.99
C MET A 810 -1.79 34.18 0.38
N TRP A 811 -2.73 33.32 0.78
CA TRP A 811 -2.92 31.92 0.45
C TRP A 811 -4.41 31.68 0.27
N ALA A 812 -4.86 31.44 -0.97
CA ALA A 812 -6.26 31.09 -1.19
C ALA A 812 -6.60 29.83 -0.38
N SER A 813 -7.65 29.90 0.44
CA SER A 813 -8.15 28.77 1.21
C SER A 813 -8.31 27.55 0.29
N VAL A 814 -7.95 26.36 0.76
CA VAL A 814 -8.06 25.07 0.06
C VAL A 814 -9.49 24.88 -0.49
N VAL A 815 -9.79 25.39 -1.68
CA VAL A 815 -10.92 25.01 -2.54
C VAL A 815 -10.60 25.47 -3.97
N GLY A 816 -9.88 24.63 -4.70
CA GLY A 816 -10.01 24.54 -6.15
C GLY A 816 -10.85 23.32 -6.46
N VAL A 817 -12.11 23.26 -5.99
CA VAL A 817 -13.10 22.48 -6.71
C VAL A 817 -13.26 23.27 -7.99
N GLY A 818 -12.58 22.84 -9.05
CA GLY A 818 -12.75 23.45 -10.36
C GLY A 818 -14.23 23.62 -10.62
N GLU A 819 -14.62 24.70 -11.30
CA GLU A 819 -15.94 24.81 -11.91
C GLU A 819 -16.10 23.64 -12.89
N PHE A 820 -16.43 22.45 -12.36
CA PHE A 820 -16.81 21.29 -13.12
C PHE A 820 -18.24 21.57 -13.54
N GLY A 821 -18.39 22.22 -14.68
CA GLY A 821 -19.69 22.44 -15.30
C GLY A 821 -20.46 21.12 -15.41
N ASP A 822 -21.78 21.22 -15.26
CA ASP A 822 -22.76 20.14 -15.39
C ASP A 822 -22.34 19.07 -16.42
N PHE A 823 -21.86 17.93 -15.93
CA PHE A 823 -21.67 16.72 -16.73
C PHE A 823 -22.94 15.84 -16.71
N ASP A 824 -24.12 16.45 -16.75
CA ASP A 824 -25.39 15.74 -16.93
C ASP A 824 -25.60 15.23 -18.39
N GLY A 825 -24.59 15.39 -19.25
CA GLY A 825 -24.64 15.04 -20.68
C GLY A 825 -24.25 13.61 -21.06
N LEU A 826 -23.74 12.78 -20.14
CA LEU A 826 -23.23 11.43 -20.47
C LEU A 826 -24.10 10.27 -19.97
N ARG A 827 -25.42 10.44 -19.98
CA ARG A 827 -26.36 9.30 -20.03
C ARG A 827 -26.69 8.94 -21.48
N SER A 828 -25.86 8.13 -22.14
CA SER A 828 -26.29 7.44 -23.37
C SER A 828 -25.37 6.28 -23.78
N LYS A 829 -25.92 5.08 -23.61
CA LYS A 829 -25.83 3.90 -24.51
C LYS A 829 -24.48 3.19 -24.63
N ARG A 830 -24.29 2.16 -23.80
CA ARG A 830 -23.87 0.83 -24.28
C ARG A 830 -24.69 -0.25 -23.58
N ALA A 831 -25.66 -0.79 -24.31
CA ALA A 831 -26.20 -2.10 -24.00
C ALA A 831 -25.12 -3.13 -24.39
N LEU A 832 -24.72 -3.97 -23.44
CA LEU A 832 -23.98 -5.20 -23.71
C LEU A 832 -24.95 -6.21 -24.32
N PRO A 833 -24.60 -6.94 -25.40
CA PRO A 833 -25.34 -8.13 -25.77
C PRO A 833 -24.98 -9.29 -24.83
N SER A 834 -26.01 -10.09 -24.56
CA SER A 834 -26.08 -11.32 -23.74
C SER A 834 -24.89 -12.26 -23.83
#